data_AF-A0A497FHH9-F1
#
_entry.id   AF-A0A497FHH9-F1
#
_cell.length_a   1.000
_cell.length_b   1.000
_cell.length_c   1.000
_cell.angle_alpha   90.00
_cell.angle_beta   90.00
_cell.angle_gamma   90.00
#
_symmetry.space_group_name_H-M   'P 1'
#
loop_
_entity.id
_entity.type
_entity.pdbx_description
1 polymer ?
#
loop_
_entity_poly.entity_id
_entity_poly.type
_entity_poly.pdbx_seq_one_letter_code
_entity_poly.pdbx_strand_id
1 'polypeptide(L)'
;MVNEAYTRFKDLCPNCGREIDSSRLRLMAPCRKCLPLPDEQLELRLQSMSQLEYKKYILGELQKRGSLKNFYQVVELEEKVEKLNNMFRKCLGNDMWSAQRTWIKRIIREKSFAILAPTGVGKTVFGIMTALYMASQGKRSYIILPTTLLVKQVKEKAEKFAEKLGIDAKILAYVRLNTKKKKEEFNDKIQQGDFGILITTSQYLSRNLPRLKHLKFDFIFVDDVDALLKSSKNIDRVLVLLGFREEDVATALRLIRVRRQIAYFFSRKLDVPEELKREYEKLVEKVSKALKERKPGVLVVSTATGRVRGQRVKLFRELLGFEVGSRAEFLRNIADVYLRPKTTLEKAVIDVVQRLGKGGLIFVPVDKGVQYAKTLVEMLRENGIKAELIHAREKKALEDFIQGKLDVAVGVAIYYGLLVRGLDYPEVIRYAVFAGIPRFKFALELTEPNPSRLLQLLINIREVLEGEELRVAEKYIVFLRRIFMELDKTKLVILFEALKEGRELSGTLRRYQERVLVATGFLRELLSRRDIINKLKHLPTISIKEEDGRLFIYVPDVMTYLQASGRTSRMYAGGISKGLSVVIIDDEKLFNGLVRQSKWYSEDVEWQPWGEKRIEKILVEVDRDREKIRKILEGSIREAGIEPLRTALMVVESPNKAHTISTFFGRPSIRRIGRYPVYEIGTGDLLLNIIASGGHIYDLTTKDGFHGVEISDGHFTPVYTTLKRCRQCNEQFTDEGDGKTCPNCGSSDIYNSIEIINVIRSLAQEVDVVLIGTDPDTEGEKIGWDIAITVKPFTSGIKRIEFHEITKRAIIQALKNPRSLNENLVGAQLVRRIEDRWIGFELSKKLWSYFGQKTLSAGRVQTPVLGWIIERYNEHLKSRKLIFYVTLSNNLQVAFDNIRLEGRKKKEVIEELKGYTVTLKRVSSNKVTLNPPPPFSTDTMLTEAVRALKTGVDEVMRLAQDLFELGLITYHRTDSTRVSSAGRKIAKEYISEKYGEEMFVPREWMKEGAHECIRPTRPIDVDQLSSLIREGVLRIARPLTRRHRRLYDLIFRRFIASQMAPAKLIQEEYLVKLGDYSRKIGGYTKVEKEGFLKVYPSVKLLPYLKEGEYSIINIKAVKIATTPLYTQADVIRLMKERGIGRPSTYAKIVKTLLDRGYVFESKKRKLLIPTKKGIEVYNYLSENYKALISEKRTRIVEAKMDEVEEGKADYQQVLLEFYNELKKYINHIETRTLKTPVSESPGG
;
A
#
# COMPACT_ATOMS: atom_id res chain seq x y z
N MET A 1 -22.98 10.42 -28.07
CA MET A 1 -23.59 10.24 -26.72
C MET A 1 -24.29 8.90 -26.51
N VAL A 2 -24.46 8.02 -27.51
CA VAL A 2 -25.37 6.84 -27.42
C VAL A 2 -24.91 5.74 -26.45
N ASN A 3 -23.62 5.66 -26.09
CA ASN A 3 -23.11 4.60 -25.18
C ASN A 3 -22.51 5.14 -23.86
N GLU A 4 -22.77 6.39 -23.47
CA GLU A 4 -22.25 6.91 -22.21
C GLU A 4 -23.19 6.58 -21.05
N ALA A 5 -22.65 6.16 -19.89
CA ALA A 5 -23.48 5.94 -18.71
C ALA A 5 -24.18 7.25 -18.32
N TYR A 6 -25.51 7.22 -18.19
CA TYR A 6 -26.31 8.34 -17.75
C TYR A 6 -26.90 8.06 -16.37
N THR A 7 -26.53 8.90 -15.39
CA THR A 7 -27.01 8.83 -14.01
C THR A 7 -27.36 10.22 -13.47
N ARG A 8 -28.18 10.27 -12.41
CA ARG A 8 -28.50 11.50 -11.68
C ARG A 8 -28.00 11.43 -10.24
N PHE A 9 -27.48 12.54 -9.72
CA PHE A 9 -26.94 12.63 -8.36
C PHE A 9 -27.65 13.72 -7.55
N LYS A 10 -28.13 13.40 -6.34
CA LYS A 10 -28.90 14.34 -5.49
C LYS A 10 -28.12 15.53 -4.94
N ASP A 11 -26.81 15.38 -4.71
CA ASP A 11 -26.04 16.31 -3.87
C ASP A 11 -24.76 16.84 -4.57
N LEU A 12 -24.77 16.97 -5.90
CA LEU A 12 -23.52 17.08 -6.67
C LEU A 12 -23.33 18.37 -7.49
N CYS A 13 -24.35 19.21 -7.65
CA CYS A 13 -24.24 20.44 -8.44
C CYS A 13 -23.15 21.38 -7.90
N PRO A 14 -22.15 21.80 -8.73
CA PRO A 14 -21.05 22.65 -8.27
C PRO A 14 -21.48 24.07 -7.86
N ASN A 15 -22.69 24.49 -8.24
CA ASN A 15 -23.23 25.79 -7.87
C ASN A 15 -24.14 25.71 -6.63
N CYS A 16 -25.26 24.98 -6.72
CA CYS A 16 -26.28 24.98 -5.67
C CYS A 16 -26.22 23.80 -4.69
N GLY A 17 -25.36 22.81 -4.94
CA GLY A 17 -25.24 21.59 -4.12
C GLY A 17 -26.43 20.63 -4.20
N ARG A 18 -27.39 20.89 -5.10
CA ARG A 18 -28.58 20.05 -5.31
C ARG A 18 -28.36 19.04 -6.45
N GLU A 19 -29.47 18.45 -6.87
CA GLU A 19 -29.55 17.43 -7.90
C GLU A 19 -28.98 17.89 -9.24
N ILE A 20 -28.24 16.99 -9.90
CA ILE A 20 -27.61 17.22 -11.20
C ILE A 20 -27.42 15.90 -11.96
N ASP A 21 -27.57 15.98 -13.28
CA ASP A 21 -27.30 14.87 -14.19
C ASP A 21 -25.80 14.76 -14.49
N SER A 22 -25.33 13.52 -14.67
CA SER A 22 -23.96 13.21 -15.09
C SER A 22 -23.53 13.93 -16.37
N SER A 23 -24.44 14.13 -17.35
CA SER A 23 -24.16 14.89 -18.58
C SER A 23 -23.70 16.32 -18.29
N ARG A 24 -24.38 17.02 -17.36
CA ARG A 24 -24.02 18.38 -16.96
C ARG A 24 -22.66 18.45 -16.27
N LEU A 25 -22.34 17.43 -15.47
CA LEU A 25 -21.03 17.32 -14.83
C LEU A 25 -19.90 17.08 -15.85
N ARG A 26 -20.15 16.25 -16.89
CA ARG A 26 -19.22 16.06 -18.02
C ARG A 26 -18.91 17.37 -18.73
N LEU A 27 -19.93 18.21 -18.92
CA LEU A 27 -19.84 19.54 -19.49
C LEU A 27 -19.29 20.62 -18.52
N MET A 28 -18.85 20.23 -17.32
CA MET A 28 -18.36 21.16 -16.29
C MET A 28 -19.35 22.27 -15.92
N ALA A 29 -20.65 22.02 -16.09
CA ALA A 29 -21.72 23.00 -15.93
C ALA A 29 -22.56 22.72 -14.67
N PRO A 30 -23.17 23.76 -14.07
CA PRO A 30 -24.20 23.60 -13.05
C PRO A 30 -25.43 22.85 -13.56
N CYS A 31 -26.30 22.42 -12.65
CA CYS A 31 -27.56 21.76 -13.02
C CYS A 31 -28.47 22.68 -13.85
N ARG A 32 -29.39 22.08 -14.61
CA ARG A 32 -30.32 22.79 -15.50
C ARG A 32 -31.20 23.81 -14.76
N LYS A 33 -31.50 23.57 -13.48
CA LYS A 33 -32.22 24.54 -12.62
C LYS A 33 -31.40 25.81 -12.34
N CYS A 34 -30.07 25.71 -12.26
CA CYS A 34 -29.20 26.88 -12.12
C CYS A 34 -28.92 27.56 -13.45
N LEU A 35 -28.69 26.77 -14.50
CA LEU A 35 -28.32 27.27 -15.81
C LEU A 35 -29.11 26.52 -16.90
N PRO A 36 -30.29 27.03 -17.30
CA PRO A 36 -31.16 26.38 -18.27
C PRO A 36 -30.68 26.68 -19.71
N LEU A 37 -29.43 26.34 -20.00
CA LEU A 37 -28.88 26.34 -21.36
C LEU A 37 -28.87 24.91 -21.90
N PRO A 38 -29.17 24.70 -23.19
CA PRO A 38 -29.04 23.39 -23.85
C PRO A 38 -27.64 22.81 -23.71
N ASP A 39 -27.56 21.49 -23.57
CA ASP A 39 -26.28 20.79 -23.37
C ASP A 39 -25.37 20.92 -24.61
N GLU A 40 -25.93 20.89 -25.82
CA GLU A 40 -25.21 21.10 -27.10
C GLU A 40 -24.50 22.46 -27.16
N GLN A 41 -25.17 23.51 -26.70
CA GLN A 41 -24.60 24.85 -26.65
C GLN A 41 -23.40 24.90 -25.70
N LEU A 42 -23.50 24.24 -24.54
CA LEU A 42 -22.41 24.18 -23.57
C LEU A 42 -21.22 23.36 -24.08
N GLU A 43 -21.50 22.26 -24.78
CA GLU A 43 -20.46 21.43 -25.40
C GLU A 43 -19.66 22.21 -26.44
N LEU A 44 -20.33 22.91 -27.36
CA LEU A 44 -19.68 23.78 -28.35
C LEU A 44 -18.79 24.84 -27.67
N ARG A 45 -19.30 25.47 -26.60
CA ARG A 45 -18.55 26.47 -25.83
C ARG A 45 -17.32 25.86 -25.16
N LEU A 46 -17.47 24.70 -24.52
CA LEU A 46 -16.38 23.99 -23.86
C LEU A 46 -15.28 23.56 -24.83
N GLN A 47 -15.63 23.20 -26.07
CA GLN A 47 -14.68 22.86 -27.13
C GLN A 47 -13.96 24.09 -27.71
N SER A 48 -14.64 25.24 -27.76
CA SER A 48 -14.11 26.48 -28.37
C SER A 48 -13.27 27.36 -27.45
N MET A 49 -13.36 27.18 -26.13
CA MET A 49 -12.75 28.06 -25.11
C MET A 49 -11.70 27.32 -24.28
N SER A 50 -10.73 28.03 -23.71
CA SER A 50 -9.93 27.47 -22.62
C SER A 50 -10.82 27.17 -21.40
N GLN A 51 -10.37 26.28 -20.51
CA GLN A 51 -11.16 25.92 -19.33
C GLN A 51 -11.48 27.12 -18.43
N LEU A 52 -10.53 28.05 -18.27
CA LEU A 52 -10.76 29.23 -17.45
C LEU A 52 -11.78 30.18 -18.11
N GLU A 53 -11.68 30.39 -19.42
CA GLU A 53 -12.64 31.20 -20.18
C GLU A 53 -14.04 30.59 -20.13
N TYR A 54 -14.15 29.27 -20.32
CA TYR A 54 -15.43 28.57 -20.21
C TYR A 54 -16.04 28.72 -18.81
N LYS A 55 -15.26 28.52 -17.74
CA LYS A 55 -15.76 28.70 -16.37
C LYS A 55 -16.14 30.14 -16.09
N LYS A 56 -15.43 31.13 -16.63
CA LYS A 56 -15.80 32.55 -16.54
C LYS A 56 -17.10 32.85 -17.29
N TYR A 57 -17.29 32.25 -18.46
CA TYR A 57 -18.54 32.34 -19.20
C TYR A 57 -19.72 31.81 -18.36
N ILE A 58 -19.58 30.61 -17.79
CA ILE A 58 -20.59 30.03 -16.89
C ILE A 58 -20.85 30.93 -15.69
N LEU A 59 -19.80 31.47 -15.05
CA LEU A 59 -19.93 32.40 -13.94
C LEU A 59 -20.74 33.65 -14.33
N GLY A 60 -20.44 34.26 -15.47
CA GLY A 60 -21.15 35.41 -16.00
C GLY A 60 -22.61 35.11 -16.31
N GLU A 61 -22.92 33.95 -16.91
CA GLU A 61 -24.29 33.52 -17.17
C GLU A 61 -25.09 33.27 -15.87
N LEU A 62 -24.46 32.69 -14.84
CA LEU A 62 -25.09 32.53 -13.53
C LEU A 62 -25.38 33.89 -12.87
N GLN A 63 -24.47 34.86 -12.99
CA GLN A 63 -24.62 36.21 -12.45
C GLN A 63 -25.75 36.97 -13.15
N LYS A 64 -25.77 37.01 -14.49
CA LYS A 64 -26.85 37.64 -15.28
C LYS A 64 -28.23 37.13 -14.89
N ARG A 65 -28.32 35.87 -14.48
CA ARG A 65 -29.57 35.19 -14.09
C ARG A 65 -29.87 35.24 -12.59
N GLY A 66 -29.03 35.86 -11.76
CA GLY A 66 -29.21 35.90 -10.30
C GLY A 66 -29.18 34.53 -9.61
N SER A 67 -28.58 33.52 -10.25
CA SER A 67 -28.58 32.12 -9.76
C SER A 67 -27.24 31.66 -9.17
N LEU A 68 -26.24 32.55 -9.16
CA LEU A 68 -24.91 32.28 -8.63
C LEU A 68 -24.97 31.99 -7.11
N LYS A 69 -24.37 30.86 -6.72
CA LYS A 69 -24.17 30.44 -5.34
C LYS A 69 -22.70 30.11 -5.11
N ASN A 70 -22.28 28.86 -5.20
CA ASN A 70 -20.91 28.45 -4.87
C ASN A 70 -19.96 28.40 -6.07
N PHE A 71 -20.45 28.56 -7.30
CA PHE A 71 -19.62 28.38 -8.50
C PHE A 71 -18.45 29.39 -8.60
N TYR A 72 -18.59 30.59 -7.99
CA TYR A 72 -17.52 31.60 -7.98
C TYR A 72 -16.23 31.07 -7.35
N GLN A 73 -16.31 30.17 -6.36
CA GLN A 73 -15.14 29.61 -5.68
C GLN A 73 -14.28 28.76 -6.62
N VAL A 74 -14.88 28.19 -7.67
CA VAL A 74 -14.18 27.41 -8.69
C VAL A 74 -13.32 28.32 -9.56
N VAL A 75 -13.83 29.51 -9.90
CA VAL A 75 -13.18 30.48 -10.79
C VAL A 75 -12.15 31.33 -10.06
N GLU A 76 -12.51 31.84 -8.87
CA GLU A 76 -11.68 32.76 -8.09
C GLU A 76 -10.27 32.22 -7.81
N LEU A 77 -10.16 30.92 -7.52
CA LEU A 77 -8.87 30.28 -7.28
C LEU A 77 -7.99 30.32 -8.54
N GLU A 78 -8.54 30.00 -9.71
CA GLU A 78 -7.80 29.96 -10.97
C GLU A 78 -7.37 31.37 -11.40
N GLU A 79 -8.21 32.38 -11.18
CA GLU A 79 -7.87 33.78 -11.45
C GLU A 79 -6.71 34.28 -10.58
N LYS A 80 -6.74 33.97 -9.27
CA LYS A 80 -5.64 34.35 -8.37
C LYS A 80 -4.33 33.65 -8.74
N VAL A 81 -4.40 32.38 -9.16
CA VAL A 81 -3.23 31.64 -9.67
C VAL A 81 -2.68 32.29 -10.93
N GLU A 82 -3.55 32.68 -11.87
CA GLU A 82 -3.13 33.33 -13.12
C GLU A 82 -2.51 34.71 -12.89
N LYS A 83 -3.02 35.48 -11.91
CA LYS A 83 -2.39 36.75 -11.49
C LYS A 83 -0.95 36.53 -11.01
N LEU A 84 -0.72 35.53 -10.17
CA LEU A 84 0.62 35.15 -9.71
C LEU A 84 1.49 34.59 -10.84
N ASN A 85 0.90 33.84 -11.79
CA ASN A 85 1.62 33.31 -12.95
C ASN A 85 2.18 34.46 -13.80
N ASN A 86 1.37 35.50 -14.02
CA ASN A 86 1.80 36.71 -14.70
C ASN A 86 2.92 37.46 -13.96
N MET A 87 2.92 37.47 -12.62
CA MET A 87 4.06 38.03 -11.86
C MET A 87 5.35 37.24 -12.12
N PHE A 88 5.28 35.90 -12.16
CA PHE A 88 6.44 35.05 -12.50
C PHE A 88 6.92 35.33 -13.92
N ARG A 89 6.00 35.40 -14.90
CA ARG A 89 6.31 35.71 -16.30
C ARG A 89 7.02 37.06 -16.44
N LYS A 90 6.56 38.10 -15.75
CA LYS A 90 7.23 39.42 -15.73
C LYS A 90 8.64 39.38 -15.12
N CYS A 91 8.84 38.65 -14.02
CA CYS A 91 10.13 38.62 -13.33
C CYS A 91 11.18 37.72 -14.01
N LEU A 92 10.75 36.56 -14.50
CA LEU A 92 11.59 35.44 -14.93
C LEU A 92 11.50 35.15 -16.44
N GLY A 93 10.54 35.73 -17.15
CA GLY A 93 10.27 35.46 -18.57
C GLY A 93 9.51 34.16 -18.85
N ASN A 94 9.15 33.39 -17.81
CA ASN A 94 8.52 32.08 -17.93
C ASN A 94 7.36 31.91 -16.94
N ASP A 95 6.46 30.99 -17.25
CA ASP A 95 5.35 30.60 -16.39
C ASP A 95 5.80 29.77 -15.18
N MET A 96 4.97 29.78 -14.14
CA MET A 96 5.13 28.90 -12.99
C MET A 96 5.08 27.44 -13.41
N TRP A 97 5.97 26.63 -12.85
CA TRP A 97 5.92 25.18 -13.02
C TRP A 97 4.70 24.59 -12.31
N SER A 98 4.24 23.43 -12.76
CA SER A 98 3.13 22.67 -12.13
C SER A 98 3.21 22.59 -10.60
N ALA A 99 4.37 22.21 -10.06
CA ALA A 99 4.56 22.14 -8.61
C ALA A 99 4.40 23.50 -7.93
N GLN A 100 4.91 24.59 -8.54
CA GLN A 100 4.77 25.95 -8.03
C GLN A 100 3.31 26.43 -8.07
N ARG A 101 2.58 26.15 -9.16
CA ARG A 101 1.13 26.44 -9.26
C ARG A 101 0.35 25.72 -8.15
N THR A 102 0.68 24.44 -7.91
CA THR A 102 0.09 23.64 -6.83
C THR A 102 0.35 24.26 -5.45
N TRP A 103 1.57 24.72 -5.20
CA TRP A 103 1.92 25.39 -3.95
C TRP A 103 1.19 26.72 -3.78
N ILE A 104 1.09 27.54 -4.83
CA ILE A 104 0.31 28.78 -4.81
C ILE A 104 -1.17 28.52 -4.51
N LYS A 105 -1.79 27.49 -5.13
CA LYS A 105 -3.17 27.10 -4.83
C LYS A 105 -3.37 26.78 -3.34
N ARG A 106 -2.38 26.19 -2.68
CA ARG A 106 -2.41 25.92 -1.24
C ARG A 106 -2.27 27.20 -0.42
N ILE A 107 -1.37 28.11 -0.81
CA ILE A 107 -1.18 29.42 -0.16
C ILE A 107 -2.48 30.24 -0.21
N ILE A 108 -3.12 30.33 -1.38
CA ILE A 108 -4.38 31.08 -1.56
C ILE A 108 -5.49 30.50 -0.67
N ARG A 109 -5.47 29.19 -0.42
CA ARG A 109 -6.39 28.47 0.49
C ARG A 109 -5.94 28.47 1.94
N GLU A 110 -4.92 29.23 2.29
CA GLU A 110 -4.37 29.37 3.65
C GLU A 110 -3.92 28.02 4.26
N LYS A 111 -3.46 27.09 3.42
CA LYS A 111 -2.98 25.77 3.85
C LYS A 111 -1.46 25.79 4.03
N SER A 112 -1.00 25.36 5.21
CA SER A 112 0.42 25.10 5.48
C SER A 112 0.85 23.72 4.94
N PHE A 113 2.08 23.58 4.45
CA PHE A 113 2.58 22.34 3.88
C PHE A 113 4.11 22.25 3.84
N ALA A 114 4.62 21.04 3.61
CA ALA A 114 6.03 20.83 3.28
C ALA A 114 6.20 20.73 1.76
N ILE A 115 7.19 21.44 1.19
CA ILE A 115 7.54 21.31 -0.22
C ILE A 115 8.30 19.99 -0.40
N LEU A 116 7.69 19.06 -1.12
CA LEU A 116 8.32 17.83 -1.58
C LEU A 116 8.69 17.97 -3.06
N ALA A 117 9.92 18.41 -3.33
CA ALA A 117 10.42 18.57 -4.69
C ALA A 117 11.95 18.53 -4.74
N PRO A 118 12.55 18.19 -5.89
CA PRO A 118 14.00 18.20 -6.07
C PRO A 118 14.61 19.60 -5.92
N THR A 119 15.94 19.67 -5.92
CA THR A 119 16.67 20.92 -6.08
C THR A 119 16.47 21.47 -7.50
N GLY A 120 16.66 22.78 -7.68
CA GLY A 120 16.47 23.42 -8.99
C GLY A 120 15.02 23.79 -9.34
N VAL A 121 14.01 23.36 -8.57
CA VAL A 121 12.59 23.72 -8.82
C VAL A 121 12.18 25.16 -8.46
N GLY A 122 13.15 26.01 -8.13
CA GLY A 122 12.90 27.40 -7.77
C GLY A 122 12.17 27.60 -6.42
N LYS A 123 12.39 26.74 -5.41
CA LYS A 123 11.73 26.87 -4.08
C LYS A 123 11.92 28.25 -3.45
N THR A 124 13.15 28.75 -3.46
CA THR A 124 13.48 30.07 -2.90
C THR A 124 12.85 31.19 -3.73
N VAL A 125 12.82 31.06 -5.06
CA VAL A 125 12.13 32.00 -5.96
C VAL A 125 10.63 32.02 -5.65
N PHE A 126 10.02 30.85 -5.48
CA PHE A 126 8.63 30.72 -5.05
C PHE A 126 8.39 31.44 -3.71
N GLY A 127 9.26 31.25 -2.71
CA GLY A 127 9.17 31.92 -1.42
C GLY A 127 9.21 33.45 -1.54
N ILE A 128 10.14 33.99 -2.36
CA ILE A 128 10.26 35.42 -2.62
C ILE A 128 9.00 35.97 -3.31
N MET A 129 8.58 35.35 -4.41
CA MET A 129 7.41 35.81 -5.19
C MET A 129 6.13 35.78 -4.35
N THR A 130 5.97 34.76 -3.52
CA THR A 130 4.84 34.65 -2.58
C THR A 130 4.90 35.76 -1.53
N ALA A 131 6.07 36.04 -0.96
CA ALA A 131 6.24 37.10 0.03
C ALA A 131 5.95 38.50 -0.56
N LEU A 132 6.39 38.77 -1.80
CA LEU A 132 6.08 40.00 -2.53
C LEU A 132 4.58 40.14 -2.82
N TYR A 133 3.94 39.04 -3.24
CA TYR A 133 2.49 39.02 -3.42
C TYR A 133 1.75 39.32 -2.11
N MET A 134 2.15 38.70 -0.99
CA MET A 134 1.57 38.99 0.33
C MET A 134 1.78 40.47 0.73
N ALA A 135 2.98 41.01 0.53
CA ALA A 135 3.28 42.41 0.82
C ALA A 135 2.40 43.37 -0.01
N SER A 136 2.14 43.06 -1.29
CA SER A 136 1.22 43.83 -2.14
C SER A 136 -0.24 43.83 -1.64
N GLN A 137 -0.58 42.94 -0.72
CA GLN A 137 -1.88 42.85 -0.06
C GLN A 137 -1.85 43.36 1.39
N GLY A 138 -0.77 44.05 1.80
CA GLY A 138 -0.57 44.54 3.16
C GLY A 138 -0.27 43.45 4.20
N LYS A 139 0.04 42.21 3.76
CA LYS A 139 0.32 41.07 4.64
C LYS A 139 1.82 40.94 4.92
N ARG A 140 2.18 40.48 6.12
CA ARG A 140 3.58 40.35 6.55
C ARG A 140 4.14 38.95 6.29
N SER A 141 5.35 38.90 5.74
CA SER A 141 6.07 37.66 5.43
C SER A 141 7.39 37.51 6.17
N TYR A 142 7.78 36.28 6.50
CA TYR A 142 9.07 35.95 7.11
C TYR A 142 9.77 34.82 6.35
N ILE A 143 10.94 35.12 5.80
CA ILE A 143 11.81 34.15 5.13
C ILE A 143 12.96 33.77 6.07
N ILE A 144 13.08 32.47 6.38
CA ILE A 144 14.09 31.90 7.27
C ILE A 144 15.06 31.03 6.46
N LEU A 145 16.34 31.40 6.50
CA LEU A 145 17.42 30.80 5.71
C LEU A 145 18.49 30.15 6.62
N PRO A 146 19.27 29.18 6.13
CA PRO A 146 20.27 28.51 6.97
C PRO A 146 21.55 29.33 7.18
N THR A 147 21.90 30.22 6.24
CA THR A 147 23.15 31.00 6.28
C THR A 147 22.93 32.48 6.00
N THR A 148 23.82 33.34 6.50
CA THR A 148 23.78 34.79 6.24
C THR A 148 24.06 35.15 4.78
N LEU A 149 24.82 34.31 4.07
CA LEU A 149 25.06 34.50 2.63
C LEU A 149 23.77 34.37 1.84
N LEU A 150 22.96 33.34 2.13
CA LEU A 150 21.65 33.18 1.50
C LEU A 150 20.72 34.33 1.84
N VAL A 151 20.76 34.85 3.08
CA VAL A 151 19.97 36.05 3.45
C VAL A 151 20.30 37.23 2.52
N LYS A 152 21.59 37.48 2.26
CA LYS A 152 22.02 38.55 1.34
C LYS A 152 21.50 38.29 -0.08
N GLN A 153 21.72 37.10 -0.63
CA GLN A 153 21.28 36.74 -1.99
C GLN A 153 19.76 36.84 -2.18
N VAL A 154 19.00 36.37 -1.19
CA VAL A 154 17.53 36.39 -1.23
C VAL A 154 17.02 37.83 -1.10
N LYS A 155 17.65 38.67 -0.28
CA LYS A 155 17.32 40.09 -0.16
C LYS A 155 17.50 40.81 -1.51
N GLU A 156 18.68 40.72 -2.11
CA GLU A 156 19.00 41.37 -3.39
C GLU A 156 18.05 40.92 -4.50
N LYS A 157 17.73 39.61 -4.54
CA LYS A 157 16.80 39.07 -5.52
C LYS A 157 15.36 39.54 -5.28
N ALA A 158 14.93 39.66 -4.04
CA ALA A 158 13.61 40.15 -3.68
C ALA A 158 13.43 41.64 -4.02
N GLU A 159 14.45 42.48 -3.76
CA GLU A 159 14.45 43.91 -4.14
C GLU A 159 14.33 44.06 -5.66
N LYS A 160 15.15 43.32 -6.44
CA LYS A 160 15.09 43.33 -7.90
C LYS A 160 13.72 42.90 -8.46
N PHE A 161 13.09 41.90 -7.85
CA PHE A 161 11.76 41.46 -8.26
C PHE A 161 10.67 42.46 -7.85
N ALA A 162 10.79 43.09 -6.68
CA ALA A 162 9.88 44.14 -6.22
C ALA A 162 9.87 45.32 -7.20
N GLU A 163 11.06 45.79 -7.61
CA GLU A 163 11.24 46.86 -8.59
C GLU A 163 10.58 46.52 -9.94
N LYS A 164 10.88 45.34 -10.50
CA LYS A 164 10.26 44.86 -11.75
C LYS A 164 8.74 44.78 -11.70
N LEU A 165 8.17 44.51 -10.52
CA LEU A 165 6.73 44.37 -10.33
C LEU A 165 6.05 45.68 -9.92
N GLY A 166 6.81 46.73 -9.60
CA GLY A 166 6.28 47.97 -9.04
C GLY A 166 5.65 47.80 -7.66
N ILE A 167 6.19 46.90 -6.82
CA ILE A 167 5.66 46.63 -5.47
C ILE A 167 6.55 47.28 -4.41
N ASP A 168 6.00 48.22 -3.64
CA ASP A 168 6.67 48.72 -2.42
C ASP A 168 6.47 47.74 -1.24
N ALA A 169 7.41 46.81 -1.08
CA ALA A 169 7.28 45.71 -0.11
C ALA A 169 8.01 45.93 1.23
N LYS A 170 8.73 47.06 1.41
CA LYS A 170 9.62 47.34 2.57
C LYS A 170 10.36 46.08 3.08
N ILE A 171 11.48 45.73 2.44
CA ILE A 171 12.23 44.48 2.70
C ILE A 171 13.30 44.68 3.77
N LEU A 172 13.19 43.96 4.89
CA LEU A 172 14.11 44.04 6.03
C LEU A 172 14.89 42.73 6.17
N ALA A 173 16.23 42.77 6.17
CA ALA A 173 17.07 41.57 6.23
C ALA A 173 18.23 41.68 7.22
N TYR A 174 18.49 40.62 8.00
CA TYR A 174 19.59 40.58 8.95
C TYR A 174 20.86 39.96 8.34
N VAL A 175 21.71 40.80 7.77
CA VAL A 175 23.09 40.47 7.36
C VAL A 175 24.05 40.89 8.49
N ARG A 176 25.29 40.39 8.56
CA ARG A 176 26.25 40.81 9.60
C ARG A 176 26.42 42.34 9.55
N LEU A 177 25.82 43.08 10.49
CA LEU A 177 25.80 44.54 10.51
C LEU A 177 27.07 45.03 11.20
N ASN A 178 27.93 45.74 10.46
CA ASN A 178 29.27 46.12 10.93
C ASN A 178 29.29 47.36 11.86
N THR A 179 28.14 48.00 12.09
CA THR A 179 28.04 49.25 12.87
C THR A 179 26.89 49.19 13.87
N LYS A 180 27.09 49.73 15.09
CA LYS A 180 26.08 49.79 16.16
C LYS A 180 24.78 50.49 15.69
N LYS A 181 24.92 51.61 14.97
CA LYS A 181 23.80 52.39 14.39
C LYS A 181 22.88 51.57 13.48
N LYS A 182 23.42 50.84 12.50
CA LYS A 182 22.61 49.97 11.61
C LYS A 182 21.89 48.86 12.38
N LYS A 183 22.47 48.38 13.48
CA LYS A 183 21.87 47.34 14.33
C LYS A 183 20.75 47.89 15.20
N GLU A 184 20.86 49.13 15.67
CA GLU A 184 19.79 49.87 16.36
C GLU A 184 18.64 50.13 15.37
N GLU A 185 18.92 50.71 14.20
CA GLU A 185 17.91 50.97 13.16
C GLU A 185 17.13 49.70 12.75
N PHE A 186 17.82 48.57 12.61
CA PHE A 186 17.18 47.28 12.33
C PHE A 186 16.24 46.84 13.46
N ASN A 187 16.65 47.04 14.72
CA ASN A 187 15.82 46.67 15.87
C ASN A 187 14.61 47.61 16.00
N ASP A 188 14.78 48.91 15.74
CA ASP A 188 13.71 49.90 15.81
C ASP A 188 12.62 49.59 14.77
N LYS A 189 13.01 49.27 13.53
CA LYS A 189 12.09 48.82 12.48
C LYS A 189 11.35 47.54 12.86
N ILE A 190 12.01 46.60 13.54
CA ILE A 190 11.35 45.39 14.06
C ILE A 190 10.34 45.72 15.16
N GLN A 191 10.71 46.60 16.09
CA GLN A 191 9.85 46.97 17.22
C GLN A 191 8.59 47.69 16.75
N GLN A 192 8.74 48.62 15.79
CA GLN A 192 7.64 49.34 15.15
C GLN A 192 6.83 48.45 14.19
N GLY A 193 7.41 47.36 13.69
CA GLY A 193 6.78 46.48 12.70
C GLY A 193 6.66 47.13 11.31
N ASP A 194 7.55 48.08 10.99
CA ASP A 194 7.57 48.82 9.72
C ASP A 194 8.33 48.06 8.63
N PHE A 195 7.78 46.92 8.21
CA PHE A 195 8.27 46.14 7.08
C PHE A 195 7.17 45.20 6.56
N GLY A 196 7.20 44.87 5.27
CA GLY A 196 6.35 43.85 4.68
C GLY A 196 7.00 42.47 4.66
N ILE A 197 8.33 42.41 4.52
CA ILE A 197 9.09 41.16 4.41
C ILE A 197 10.30 41.18 5.35
N LEU A 198 10.38 40.20 6.26
CA LEU A 198 11.56 39.95 7.10
C LEU A 198 12.38 38.78 6.54
N ILE A 199 13.70 38.91 6.48
CA ILE A 199 14.61 37.85 5.99
C ILE A 199 15.75 37.65 6.99
N THR A 200 15.81 36.49 7.65
CA THR A 200 16.89 36.22 8.63
C THR A 200 17.35 34.77 8.60
N THR A 201 18.32 34.44 9.47
CA THR A 201 18.74 33.05 9.68
C THR A 201 17.91 32.34 10.75
N SER A 202 17.89 31.00 10.75
CA SER A 202 17.29 30.22 11.85
C SER A 202 17.95 30.48 13.21
N GLN A 203 19.23 30.85 13.21
CA GLN A 203 19.96 31.25 14.41
C GLN A 203 19.47 32.60 14.96
N TYR A 204 19.11 33.54 14.09
CA TYR A 204 18.54 34.81 14.50
C TYR A 204 17.19 34.61 15.21
N LEU A 205 16.27 33.84 14.61
CA LEU A 205 15.02 33.44 15.25
C LEU A 205 15.27 32.82 16.63
N SER A 206 16.32 31.99 16.72
CA SER A 206 16.61 31.26 17.94
C SER A 206 17.03 32.14 19.11
N ARG A 207 17.65 33.29 18.83
CA ARG A 207 18.17 34.24 19.83
C ARG A 207 17.20 35.38 20.12
N ASN A 208 16.35 35.76 19.17
CA ASN A 208 15.59 37.02 19.20
C ASN A 208 14.07 36.85 19.26
N LEU A 209 13.55 35.66 19.61
CA LEU A 209 12.10 35.47 19.75
C LEU A 209 11.40 36.55 20.60
N PRO A 210 11.92 36.97 21.78
CA PRO A 210 11.23 37.97 22.60
C PRO A 210 10.91 39.27 21.85
N ARG A 211 11.77 39.65 20.88
CA ARG A 211 11.60 40.85 20.05
C ARG A 211 10.64 40.66 18.87
N LEU A 212 10.25 39.43 18.58
CA LEU A 212 9.34 39.09 17.48
C LEU A 212 7.95 38.70 17.99
N LYS A 213 7.79 38.47 19.30
CA LYS A 213 6.59 37.85 19.90
C LYS A 213 5.34 38.71 19.74
N HIS A 214 5.47 40.03 19.63
CA HIS A 214 4.36 40.95 19.37
C HIS A 214 3.90 40.98 17.91
N LEU A 215 4.69 40.39 17.00
CA LEU A 215 4.39 40.34 15.57
C LEU A 215 3.67 39.04 15.20
N LYS A 216 2.69 39.17 14.31
CA LYS A 216 2.06 38.04 13.60
C LYS A 216 2.48 38.09 12.13
N PHE A 217 2.83 36.93 11.60
CA PHE A 217 3.16 36.74 10.18
C PHE A 217 2.06 35.94 9.48
N ASP A 218 1.63 36.43 8.32
CA ASP A 218 0.65 35.75 7.46
C ASP A 218 1.30 34.65 6.63
N PHE A 219 2.59 34.78 6.34
CA PHE A 219 3.37 33.81 5.59
C PHE A 219 4.77 33.63 6.19
N ILE A 220 5.15 32.40 6.50
CA ILE A 220 6.51 32.04 6.90
C ILE A 220 7.05 31.00 5.93
N PHE A 221 8.18 31.30 5.29
CA PHE A 221 8.90 30.40 4.40
C PHE A 221 10.21 29.96 5.04
N VAL A 222 10.41 28.64 5.15
CA VAL A 222 11.63 28.03 5.70
C VAL A 222 12.31 27.24 4.60
N ASP A 223 13.43 27.76 4.10
CA ASP A 223 14.16 27.18 2.96
C ASP A 223 14.85 25.86 3.32
N ASP A 224 15.27 25.69 4.57
CA ASP A 224 15.85 24.46 5.11
C ASP A 224 15.23 24.09 6.47
N VAL A 225 14.47 23.00 6.49
CA VAL A 225 13.85 22.46 7.72
C VAL A 225 14.87 21.92 8.69
N ASP A 226 15.95 21.31 8.23
CA ASP A 226 16.93 20.72 9.15
C ASP A 226 17.59 21.82 9.98
N ALA A 227 17.88 22.97 9.36
CA ALA A 227 18.37 24.16 10.05
C ALA A 227 17.37 24.69 11.10
N LEU A 228 16.06 24.59 10.85
CA LEU A 228 15.03 24.93 11.83
C LEU A 228 14.99 23.91 12.98
N LEU A 229 15.05 22.61 12.65
CA LEU A 229 14.90 21.49 13.57
C LEU A 229 16.10 21.23 14.48
N LYS A 230 17.25 21.88 14.24
CA LYS A 230 18.42 21.84 15.15
C LYS A 230 18.04 22.13 16.60
N SER A 231 17.09 23.04 16.82
CA SER A 231 16.46 23.26 18.13
C SER A 231 14.98 22.93 18.06
N SER A 232 14.55 21.94 18.85
CA SER A 232 13.14 21.53 18.87
C SER A 232 12.18 22.64 19.33
N LYS A 233 12.67 23.64 20.10
CA LYS A 233 11.92 24.82 20.50
C LYS A 233 11.62 25.79 19.34
N ASN A 234 12.35 25.71 18.22
CA ASN A 234 12.07 26.56 17.06
C ASN A 234 10.70 26.29 16.44
N ILE A 235 10.16 25.09 16.63
CA ILE A 235 8.81 24.74 16.19
C ILE A 235 7.79 25.61 16.94
N ASP A 236 7.90 25.67 18.27
CA ASP A 236 7.05 26.51 19.12
C ASP A 236 7.15 27.99 18.70
N ARG A 237 8.38 28.46 18.45
CA ARG A 237 8.66 29.83 18.01
C ARG A 237 7.91 30.18 16.73
N VAL A 238 8.01 29.33 15.72
CA VAL A 238 7.30 29.52 14.45
C VAL A 238 5.79 29.50 14.65
N LEU A 239 5.26 28.57 15.46
CA LEU A 239 3.82 28.50 15.74
C LEU A 239 3.30 29.77 16.43
N VAL A 240 4.06 30.32 17.38
CA VAL A 240 3.70 31.59 18.04
C VAL A 240 3.67 32.73 17.03
N LEU A 241 4.69 32.83 16.17
CA LEU A 241 4.76 33.87 15.12
C LEU A 241 3.66 33.75 14.05
N LEU A 242 3.03 32.58 13.90
CA LEU A 242 1.85 32.40 13.04
C LEU A 242 0.54 32.80 13.73
N GLY A 243 0.56 33.07 15.04
CA GLY A 243 -0.60 33.52 15.81
C GLY A 243 -1.13 32.54 16.86
N PHE A 244 -0.46 31.41 17.11
CA PHE A 244 -0.83 30.53 18.24
C PHE A 244 -0.33 31.09 19.58
N ARG A 245 -1.07 30.84 20.66
CA ARG A 245 -0.57 31.11 22.02
C ARG A 245 0.30 29.94 22.49
N GLU A 246 1.19 30.22 23.44
CA GLU A 246 2.03 29.18 24.06
C GLU A 246 1.18 28.08 24.72
N GLU A 247 0.01 28.43 25.27
CA GLU A 247 -0.97 27.50 25.82
C GLU A 247 -1.58 26.57 24.75
N ASP A 248 -1.87 27.09 23.56
CA ASP A 248 -2.43 26.30 22.46
C ASP A 248 -1.39 25.23 22.03
N VAL A 249 -0.11 25.62 21.95
CA VAL A 249 1.01 24.73 21.64
C VAL A 249 1.20 23.68 22.74
N ALA A 250 1.13 24.07 24.02
CA ALA A 250 1.24 23.15 25.15
C ALA A 250 0.09 22.13 25.18
N THR A 251 -1.14 22.60 24.93
CA THR A 251 -2.35 21.76 24.84
C THR A 251 -2.24 20.73 23.73
N ALA A 252 -1.81 21.14 22.53
CA ALA A 252 -1.58 20.23 21.41
C ALA A 252 -0.47 19.21 21.73
N LEU A 253 0.60 19.62 22.41
CA LEU A 253 1.66 18.71 22.84
C LEU A 253 1.14 17.66 23.84
N ARG A 254 0.26 18.05 24.77
CA ARG A 254 -0.40 17.12 25.69
C ARG A 254 -1.31 16.14 24.94
N LEU A 255 -2.11 16.61 23.98
CA LEU A 255 -2.95 15.77 23.12
C LEU A 255 -2.13 14.68 22.40
N ILE A 256 -0.95 15.04 21.87
CA ILE A 256 -0.03 14.09 21.22
C ILE A 256 0.44 12.99 22.19
N ARG A 257 0.69 13.33 23.46
CA ARG A 257 1.10 12.37 24.49
C ARG A 257 -0.04 11.45 24.88
N VAL A 258 -1.25 11.99 25.10
CA VAL A 258 -2.45 11.21 25.44
C VAL A 258 -2.81 10.22 24.32
N ARG A 259 -2.79 10.65 23.05
CA ARG A 259 -2.98 9.74 21.90
C ARG A 259 -2.01 8.57 21.90
N ARG A 260 -0.75 8.80 22.30
CA ARG A 260 0.26 7.74 22.38
C ARG A 260 -0.03 6.76 23.51
N GLN A 261 -0.50 7.24 24.66
CA GLN A 261 -0.93 6.39 25.77
C GLN A 261 -2.12 5.53 25.35
N ILE A 262 -3.14 6.11 24.72
CA ILE A 262 -4.28 5.37 24.16
C ILE A 262 -3.83 4.29 23.17
N ALA A 263 -2.94 4.65 22.23
CA ALA A 263 -2.42 3.69 21.25
C ALA A 263 -1.65 2.52 21.91
N TYR A 264 -0.99 2.75 23.05
CA TYR A 264 -0.32 1.71 23.83
C TYR A 264 -1.32 0.69 24.40
N PHE A 265 -2.44 1.14 24.98
CA PHE A 265 -3.51 0.24 25.46
C PHE A 265 -4.08 -0.63 24.32
N PHE A 266 -4.43 0.00 23.19
CA PHE A 266 -4.90 -0.74 22.01
C PHE A 266 -3.89 -1.78 21.50
N SER A 267 -2.60 -1.45 21.48
CA SER A 267 -1.55 -2.37 21.04
C SER A 267 -1.44 -3.63 21.92
N ARG A 268 -1.87 -3.53 23.18
CA ARG A 268 -1.89 -4.63 24.15
C ARG A 268 -3.26 -5.30 24.29
N LYS A 269 -4.27 -4.86 23.54
CA LYS A 269 -5.67 -5.29 23.69
C LYS A 269 -6.20 -5.09 25.12
N LEU A 270 -5.76 -4.01 25.75
CA LEU A 270 -6.26 -3.58 27.05
C LEU A 270 -7.30 -2.47 26.85
N ASP A 271 -8.27 -2.38 27.75
CA ASP A 271 -9.20 -1.27 27.78
C ASP A 271 -8.49 0.04 28.11
N VAL A 272 -8.92 1.10 27.45
CA VAL A 272 -8.40 2.44 27.67
C VAL A 272 -9.08 3.00 28.92
N PRO A 273 -8.33 3.48 29.94
CA PRO A 273 -8.92 4.10 31.13
C PRO A 273 -9.87 5.24 30.78
N GLU A 274 -11.02 5.31 31.44
CA GLU A 274 -12.08 6.27 31.09
C GLU A 274 -11.65 7.73 31.30
N GLU A 275 -10.83 7.99 32.33
CA GLU A 275 -10.20 9.30 32.55
C GLU A 275 -9.36 9.75 31.35
N LEU A 276 -8.63 8.82 30.74
CA LEU A 276 -7.76 9.09 29.60
C LEU A 276 -8.59 9.41 28.34
N LYS A 277 -9.76 8.76 28.18
CA LYS A 277 -10.71 9.07 27.09
C LYS A 277 -11.32 10.47 27.27
N ARG A 278 -11.77 10.80 28.49
CA ARG A 278 -12.30 12.15 28.81
C ARG A 278 -11.24 13.24 28.61
N GLU A 279 -10.01 13.00 29.04
CA GLU A 279 -8.89 13.93 28.80
C GLU A 279 -8.66 14.12 27.30
N TYR A 280 -8.68 13.03 26.52
CA TYR A 280 -8.53 13.07 25.07
C TYR A 280 -9.60 13.93 24.39
N GLU A 281 -10.88 13.70 24.71
CA GLU A 281 -12.01 14.45 24.15
C GLU A 281 -11.90 15.95 24.46
N LYS A 282 -11.64 16.29 25.73
CA LYS A 282 -11.46 17.68 26.18
C LYS A 282 -10.29 18.37 25.46
N LEU A 283 -9.17 17.68 25.25
CA LEU A 283 -8.01 18.23 24.55
C LEU A 283 -8.29 18.41 23.05
N VAL A 284 -9.00 17.46 22.41
CA VAL A 284 -9.42 17.58 21.01
C VAL A 284 -10.32 18.80 20.81
N GLU A 285 -11.28 19.00 21.72
CA GLU A 285 -12.17 20.16 21.68
C GLU A 285 -11.41 21.48 21.82
N LYS A 286 -10.51 21.58 22.82
CA LYS A 286 -9.67 22.78 23.01
C LYS A 286 -8.80 23.11 21.80
N VAL A 287 -8.16 22.11 21.19
CA VAL A 287 -7.35 22.31 19.98
C VAL A 287 -8.22 22.74 18.80
N SER A 288 -9.39 22.12 18.62
CA SER A 288 -10.36 22.48 17.58
C SER A 288 -10.83 23.93 17.72
N LYS A 289 -11.14 24.35 18.96
CA LYS A 289 -11.51 25.74 19.27
C LYS A 289 -10.38 26.72 18.95
N ALA A 290 -9.15 26.41 19.38
CA ALA A 290 -7.98 27.24 19.08
C ALA A 290 -7.73 27.40 17.57
N LEU A 291 -7.94 26.36 16.76
CA LEU A 291 -7.79 26.44 15.30
C LEU A 291 -8.82 27.38 14.66
N LYS A 292 -10.07 27.38 15.14
CA LYS A 292 -11.13 28.25 14.63
C LYS A 292 -10.93 29.72 15.00
N GLU A 293 -10.51 29.99 16.24
CA GLU A 293 -10.28 31.35 16.74
C GLU A 293 -8.97 31.95 16.22
N ARG A 294 -7.93 31.12 16.10
CA ARG A 294 -6.55 31.42 15.69
C ARG A 294 -6.43 32.26 14.42
N LYS A 295 -7.07 31.74 13.37
CA LYS A 295 -6.77 32.05 11.96
C LYS A 295 -5.26 32.19 11.75
N PRO A 296 -4.49 31.11 11.99
CA PRO A 296 -3.03 31.16 11.92
C PRO A 296 -2.56 31.48 10.50
N GLY A 297 -1.39 32.12 10.38
CA GLY A 297 -0.72 32.31 9.09
C GLY A 297 -0.31 30.98 8.44
N VAL A 298 0.25 31.09 7.24
CA VAL A 298 0.69 29.94 6.44
C VAL A 298 2.18 29.67 6.65
N LEU A 299 2.51 28.43 7.00
CA LEU A 299 3.87 27.94 7.06
C LEU A 299 4.19 27.06 5.86
N VAL A 300 5.25 27.40 5.14
CA VAL A 300 5.83 26.55 4.10
C VAL A 300 7.26 26.20 4.47
N VAL A 301 7.56 24.91 4.43
CA VAL A 301 8.89 24.42 4.79
C VAL A 301 9.43 23.46 3.74
N SER A 302 10.73 23.49 3.45
CA SER A 302 11.37 22.51 2.56
C SER A 302 11.38 21.09 3.15
N THR A 303 11.51 20.05 2.33
CA THR A 303 11.66 18.67 2.85
C THR A 303 12.91 18.53 3.72
N ALA A 304 12.84 17.73 4.78
CA ALA A 304 14.02 17.36 5.56
C ALA A 304 14.94 16.41 4.78
N THR A 305 16.25 16.64 4.89
CA THR A 305 17.33 15.79 4.37
C THR A 305 17.70 14.64 5.32
N GLY A 306 17.19 14.65 6.54
CA GLY A 306 17.44 13.61 7.53
C GLY A 306 16.20 13.00 8.17
N ARG A 307 16.42 11.97 9.01
CA ARG A 307 15.35 11.38 9.83
C ARG A 307 14.88 12.42 10.86
N VAL A 308 13.74 13.02 10.59
CA VAL A 308 13.05 13.90 11.53
C VAL A 308 12.56 13.09 12.75
N ARG A 309 13.13 13.38 13.92
CA ARG A 309 12.82 12.73 15.22
C ARG A 309 12.30 13.77 16.21
N GLY A 310 11.44 13.34 17.14
CA GLY A 310 10.96 14.15 18.26
C GLY A 310 9.45 14.39 18.25
N GLN A 311 8.87 14.57 19.45
CA GLN A 311 7.42 14.77 19.61
C GLN A 311 6.95 16.12 19.06
N ARG A 312 7.78 17.18 19.18
CA ARG A 312 7.41 18.55 18.79
C ARG A 312 7.13 18.70 17.30
N VAL A 313 7.75 17.93 16.42
CA VAL A 313 7.46 17.97 14.97
C VAL A 313 6.00 17.61 14.68
N LYS A 314 5.39 16.77 15.53
CA LYS A 314 3.97 16.43 15.40
C LYS A 314 3.04 17.61 15.70
N LEU A 315 3.54 18.73 16.24
CA LEU A 315 2.76 19.95 16.41
C LEU A 315 2.33 20.54 15.06
N PHE A 316 3.18 20.50 14.02
CA PHE A 316 2.77 20.91 12.68
C PHE A 316 1.58 20.10 12.17
N ARG A 317 1.48 18.83 12.55
CA ARG A 317 0.34 18.01 12.17
C ARG A 317 -0.92 18.41 12.92
N GLU A 318 -0.84 18.56 14.23
CA GLU A 318 -2.02 18.84 15.05
C GLU A 318 -2.53 20.28 14.86
N LEU A 319 -1.63 21.23 14.62
CA LEU A 319 -1.98 22.66 14.53
C LEU A 319 -2.04 23.21 13.09
N LEU A 320 -1.29 22.62 12.16
CA LEU A 320 -1.19 23.11 10.77
C LEU A 320 -1.60 22.08 9.72
N GLY A 321 -1.97 20.87 10.13
CA GLY A 321 -2.48 19.83 9.24
C GLY A 321 -1.43 19.16 8.35
N PHE A 322 -0.13 19.24 8.64
CA PHE A 322 0.89 18.55 7.84
C PHE A 322 2.03 17.91 8.67
N GLU A 323 2.57 16.80 8.18
CA GLU A 323 3.79 16.16 8.66
C GLU A 323 4.92 16.34 7.64
N VAL A 324 6.09 16.75 8.13
CA VAL A 324 7.30 16.84 7.31
C VAL A 324 7.75 15.42 6.92
N GLY A 325 7.68 15.13 5.62
CA GLY A 325 8.28 13.93 5.02
C GLY A 325 9.81 14.04 4.94
N SER A 326 10.48 12.94 4.63
CA SER A 326 11.90 12.97 4.24
C SER A 326 12.01 12.70 2.75
N ARG A 327 13.02 13.25 2.08
CA ARG A 327 13.29 12.87 0.69
C ARG A 327 13.45 11.35 0.59
N ALA A 328 13.03 10.77 -0.53
CA ALA A 328 13.33 9.39 -0.85
C ALA A 328 14.85 9.26 -1.04
N GLU A 329 15.59 8.93 0.02
CA GLU A 329 17.05 8.74 -0.04
C GLU A 329 17.46 7.61 -1.02
N PHE A 330 16.50 6.82 -1.52
CA PHE A 330 16.72 5.61 -2.32
C PHE A 330 16.13 5.63 -3.74
N LEU A 331 15.64 6.78 -4.24
CA LEU A 331 15.34 6.88 -5.68
C LEU A 331 16.67 6.95 -6.44
N ARG A 332 17.02 5.87 -7.13
CA ARG A 332 18.29 5.69 -7.84
C ARG A 332 18.01 5.29 -9.29
N ASN A 333 18.66 5.95 -10.24
CA ASN A 333 18.80 5.47 -11.62
C ASN A 333 20.30 5.21 -11.86
N ILE A 334 20.81 4.12 -11.27
CA ILE A 334 22.23 3.81 -11.25
C ILE A 334 22.45 2.45 -11.92
N ALA A 335 23.45 2.36 -12.80
CA ALA A 335 23.94 1.06 -13.23
C ALA A 335 24.91 0.53 -12.16
N ASP A 336 24.50 -0.52 -11.46
CA ASP A 336 25.29 -1.18 -10.41
C ASP A 336 26.14 -2.29 -11.05
N VAL A 337 27.43 -2.01 -11.25
CA VAL A 337 28.39 -2.87 -11.95
C VAL A 337 29.40 -3.46 -10.98
N TYR A 338 29.81 -4.70 -11.22
CA TYR A 338 30.91 -5.33 -10.48
C TYR A 338 32.05 -5.79 -11.40
N LEU A 339 33.28 -5.74 -10.87
CA LEU A 339 34.49 -6.20 -11.55
C LEU A 339 35.23 -7.20 -10.65
N ARG A 340 35.62 -8.34 -11.23
CA ARG A 340 36.58 -9.26 -10.61
C ARG A 340 37.97 -8.87 -11.08
N PRO A 341 38.83 -8.34 -10.21
CA PRO A 341 40.14 -7.86 -10.62
C PRO A 341 41.02 -9.05 -11.06
N LYS A 342 41.74 -8.89 -12.18
CA LYS A 342 42.79 -9.84 -12.62
C LYS A 342 44.15 -9.53 -11.97
N THR A 343 44.29 -8.34 -11.40
CA THR A 343 45.51 -7.78 -10.80
C THR A 343 45.24 -7.42 -9.33
N THR A 344 46.18 -6.70 -8.70
CA THR A 344 45.91 -6.08 -7.39
C THR A 344 44.72 -5.12 -7.47
N LEU A 345 44.06 -4.93 -6.32
CA LEU A 345 42.89 -4.07 -6.21
C LEU A 345 43.18 -2.63 -6.62
N GLU A 346 44.34 -2.11 -6.23
CA GLU A 346 44.80 -0.75 -6.52
C GLU A 346 44.97 -0.54 -8.03
N LYS A 347 45.63 -1.49 -8.72
CA LYS A 347 45.77 -1.45 -10.19
C LYS A 347 44.41 -1.48 -10.88
N ALA A 348 43.50 -2.34 -10.42
CA ALA A 348 42.15 -2.41 -10.98
C ALA A 348 41.37 -1.10 -10.76
N VAL A 349 41.54 -0.41 -9.61
CA VAL A 349 40.95 0.91 -9.39
C VAL A 349 41.50 1.93 -10.39
N ILE A 350 42.82 1.94 -10.61
CA ILE A 350 43.48 2.85 -11.55
C ILE A 350 42.94 2.63 -12.97
N ASP A 351 42.93 1.38 -13.45
CA ASP A 351 42.45 1.02 -14.80
C ASP A 351 40.99 1.46 -15.02
N VAL A 352 40.13 1.21 -14.01
CA VAL A 352 38.74 1.63 -14.05
C VAL A 352 38.64 3.15 -14.12
N VAL A 353 39.36 3.87 -13.26
CA VAL A 353 39.27 5.34 -13.21
C VAL A 353 39.80 5.99 -14.48
N GLN A 354 40.92 5.50 -15.04
CA GLN A 354 41.47 5.99 -16.32
C GLN A 354 40.43 5.87 -17.44
N ARG A 355 39.65 4.78 -17.46
CA ARG A 355 38.61 4.58 -18.47
C ARG A 355 37.36 5.44 -18.24
N LEU A 356 36.97 5.65 -16.98
CA LEU A 356 35.76 6.43 -16.65
C LEU A 356 35.99 7.95 -16.75
N GLY A 357 37.21 8.43 -16.59
CA GLY A 357 37.58 9.84 -16.75
C GLY A 357 37.33 10.68 -15.49
N LYS A 358 36.81 11.90 -15.63
CA LYS A 358 36.61 12.83 -14.50
C LYS A 358 35.28 12.65 -13.78
N GLY A 359 35.11 13.28 -12.62
CA GLY A 359 33.85 13.31 -11.86
C GLY A 359 33.60 12.07 -11.02
N GLY A 360 34.67 11.34 -10.65
CA GLY A 360 34.59 10.09 -9.90
C GLY A 360 34.68 10.27 -8.38
N LEU A 361 33.89 9.50 -7.63
CA LEU A 361 34.05 9.32 -6.19
C LEU A 361 34.63 7.93 -5.91
N ILE A 362 35.75 7.85 -5.19
CA ILE A 362 36.38 6.58 -4.82
C ILE A 362 36.19 6.32 -3.33
N PHE A 363 35.61 5.16 -3.02
CA PHE A 363 35.26 4.75 -1.67
C PHE A 363 36.14 3.59 -1.22
N VAL A 364 36.86 3.82 -0.12
CA VAL A 364 37.68 2.80 0.55
C VAL A 364 36.90 2.20 1.73
N PRO A 365 36.90 0.86 1.92
CA PRO A 365 36.29 0.21 3.08
C PRO A 365 36.80 0.75 4.43
N VAL A 366 35.92 0.82 5.42
CA VAL A 366 36.22 1.43 6.74
C VAL A 366 37.38 0.74 7.46
N ASP A 367 37.48 -0.58 7.31
CA ASP A 367 38.50 -1.44 7.93
C ASP A 367 39.91 -1.22 7.35
N LYS A 368 40.04 -0.76 6.11
CA LYS A 368 41.33 -0.37 5.52
C LYS A 368 41.82 1.01 5.97
N GLY A 369 40.88 1.86 6.40
CA GLY A 369 41.17 3.14 7.04
C GLY A 369 41.73 4.23 6.11
N VAL A 370 42.14 5.33 6.73
CA VAL A 370 42.60 6.55 6.04
C VAL A 370 43.99 6.38 5.43
N GLN A 371 44.87 5.57 6.05
CA GLN A 371 46.23 5.39 5.56
C GLN A 371 46.25 4.71 4.18
N TYR A 372 45.47 3.65 4.02
CA TYR A 372 45.30 3.00 2.71
C TYR A 372 44.73 3.96 1.66
N ALA A 373 43.79 4.83 2.04
CA ALA A 373 43.23 5.83 1.14
C ALA A 373 44.28 6.85 0.68
N LYS A 374 45.24 7.24 1.53
CA LYS A 374 46.38 8.10 1.15
C LYS A 374 47.28 7.41 0.13
N THR A 375 47.67 6.17 0.39
CA THR A 375 48.49 5.37 -0.54
C THR A 375 47.81 5.23 -1.90
N LEU A 376 46.49 4.99 -1.92
CA LEU A 376 45.74 4.92 -3.17
C LEU A 376 45.74 6.28 -3.93
N VAL A 377 45.67 7.41 -3.22
CA VAL A 377 45.77 8.75 -3.84
C VAL A 377 47.14 8.97 -4.46
N GLU A 378 48.21 8.59 -3.78
CA GLU A 378 49.59 8.68 -4.30
C GLU A 378 49.73 7.87 -5.59
N MET A 379 49.29 6.60 -5.58
CA MET A 379 49.32 5.74 -6.77
C MET A 379 48.48 6.28 -7.94
N LEU A 380 47.32 6.90 -7.66
CA LEU A 380 46.49 7.53 -8.69
C LEU A 380 47.24 8.72 -9.34
N ARG A 381 47.95 9.53 -8.55
CA ARG A 381 48.73 10.68 -9.05
C ARG A 381 49.92 10.24 -9.89
N GLU A 382 50.64 9.22 -9.45
CA GLU A 382 51.75 8.63 -10.19
C GLU A 382 51.30 8.12 -11.58
N ASN A 383 50.04 7.72 -11.71
CA ASN A 383 49.44 7.27 -12.96
C ASN A 383 48.66 8.37 -13.71
N GLY A 384 48.97 9.64 -13.42
CA GLY A 384 48.47 10.80 -14.16
C GLY A 384 47.05 11.25 -13.82
N ILE A 385 46.41 10.71 -12.77
CA ILE A 385 45.06 11.06 -12.35
C ILE A 385 45.12 12.12 -11.24
N LYS A 386 44.40 13.24 -11.40
CA LYS A 386 44.32 14.28 -10.38
C LYS A 386 43.38 13.84 -9.25
N ALA A 387 43.93 13.26 -8.21
CA ALA A 387 43.20 12.76 -7.04
C ALA A 387 43.59 13.49 -5.75
N GLU A 388 42.62 13.67 -4.85
CA GLU A 388 42.84 14.17 -3.49
C GLU A 388 41.96 13.41 -2.49
N LEU A 389 42.44 13.33 -1.26
CA LEU A 389 41.72 12.72 -0.15
C LEU A 389 40.78 13.75 0.49
N ILE A 390 39.48 13.44 0.59
CA ILE A 390 38.48 14.35 1.17
C ILE A 390 38.19 14.01 2.63
N HIS A 391 38.36 15.02 3.49
CA HIS A 391 38.16 14.93 4.94
C HIS A 391 37.24 16.05 5.47
N ALA A 392 36.55 15.80 6.59
CA ALA A 392 35.58 16.74 7.15
C ALA A 392 36.18 18.10 7.58
N ARG A 393 37.51 18.19 7.73
CA ARG A 393 38.23 19.41 8.14
C ARG A 393 38.78 20.23 6.96
N GLU A 394 38.81 19.68 5.75
CA GLU A 394 39.55 20.26 4.62
C GLU A 394 38.60 20.62 3.47
N LYS A 395 38.21 21.89 3.41
CA LYS A 395 37.22 22.39 2.43
C LYS A 395 37.79 22.61 1.03
N LYS A 396 39.10 22.87 0.92
CA LYS A 396 39.77 23.24 -0.34
C LYS A 396 39.74 22.11 -1.37
N ALA A 397 40.11 20.89 -0.97
CA ALA A 397 40.07 19.71 -1.85
C ALA A 397 38.68 19.47 -2.45
N LEU A 398 37.63 19.72 -1.67
CA LEU A 398 36.26 19.60 -2.14
C LEU A 398 35.90 20.67 -3.17
N GLU A 399 36.29 21.93 -2.92
CA GLU A 399 36.07 23.03 -3.86
C GLU A 399 36.81 22.79 -5.19
N ASP A 400 38.04 22.28 -5.13
CA ASP A 400 38.84 21.96 -6.32
C ASP A 400 38.21 20.80 -7.14
N PHE A 401 37.61 19.79 -6.49
CA PHE A 401 36.83 18.77 -7.19
C PHE A 401 35.57 19.34 -7.86
N ILE A 402 34.81 20.20 -7.17
CA ILE A 402 33.59 20.83 -7.72
C ILE A 402 33.93 21.71 -8.93
N GLN A 403 35.08 22.42 -8.88
CA GLN A 403 35.56 23.26 -9.98
C GLN A 403 36.18 22.46 -11.15
N GLY A 404 36.25 21.13 -11.05
CA GLY A 404 36.84 20.27 -12.08
C GLY A 404 38.36 20.32 -12.18
N LYS A 405 39.05 20.83 -11.15
CA LYS A 405 40.52 20.81 -11.04
C LYS A 405 41.04 19.43 -10.65
N LEU A 406 40.25 18.67 -9.88
CA LEU A 406 40.50 17.26 -9.58
C LEU A 406 39.63 16.38 -10.48
N ASP A 407 40.18 15.25 -10.92
CA ASP A 407 39.46 14.26 -11.71
C ASP A 407 38.61 13.36 -10.81
N VAL A 408 39.15 12.98 -9.64
CA VAL A 408 38.48 12.12 -8.65
C VAL A 408 38.68 12.58 -7.21
N ALA A 409 37.68 12.29 -6.38
CA ALA A 409 37.75 12.49 -4.93
C ALA A 409 37.77 11.14 -4.20
N VAL A 410 38.76 10.93 -3.33
CA VAL A 410 38.94 9.69 -2.58
C VAL A 410 38.50 9.87 -1.13
N GLY A 411 37.85 8.87 -0.54
CA GLY A 411 37.59 8.89 0.90
C GLY A 411 37.09 7.56 1.46
N VAL A 412 37.03 7.49 2.79
CA VAL A 412 36.58 6.30 3.51
C VAL A 412 35.05 6.22 3.49
N ALA A 413 34.52 5.03 3.22
CA ALA A 413 33.10 4.73 3.10
C ALA A 413 32.40 4.73 4.47
N ILE A 414 32.26 5.89 5.10
CA ILE A 414 31.56 6.04 6.39
C ILE A 414 30.15 6.58 6.12
N TYR A 415 29.09 5.92 6.61
CA TYR A 415 27.70 6.32 6.37
C TYR A 415 27.38 7.81 6.61
N TYR A 416 28.00 8.43 7.63
CA TYR A 416 27.85 9.86 7.95
C TYR A 416 29.00 10.74 7.44
N GLY A 417 29.93 10.18 6.66
CA GLY A 417 31.06 10.87 6.07
C GLY A 417 30.64 11.89 5.01
N LEU A 418 31.53 12.84 4.71
CA LEU A 418 31.25 13.96 3.80
C LEU A 418 30.98 13.48 2.35
N LEU A 419 31.79 12.58 1.81
CA LEU A 419 31.57 12.04 0.45
C LEU A 419 30.30 11.21 0.33
N VAL A 420 29.97 10.50 1.41
CA VAL A 420 28.84 9.59 1.48
C VAL A 420 27.56 10.43 1.61
N ARG A 421 27.45 11.36 2.57
CA ARG A 421 26.21 12.12 2.83
C ARG A 421 26.22 13.61 2.50
N GLY A 422 27.37 14.26 2.55
CA GLY A 422 27.50 15.72 2.52
C GLY A 422 27.63 16.36 1.14
N LEU A 423 27.65 15.58 0.05
CA LEU A 423 27.77 16.11 -1.32
C LEU A 423 26.47 16.03 -2.12
N ASP A 424 26.15 17.13 -2.82
CA ASP A 424 24.96 17.31 -3.66
C ASP A 424 25.26 18.13 -4.93
N TYR A 425 26.18 17.62 -5.77
CA TYR A 425 26.60 18.25 -7.04
C TYR A 425 26.33 17.32 -8.23
N PRO A 426 25.06 17.13 -8.61
CA PRO A 426 24.66 16.17 -9.63
C PRO A 426 25.12 16.52 -11.04
N GLU A 427 25.59 17.74 -11.30
CA GLU A 427 26.20 18.19 -12.56
C GLU A 427 27.70 17.85 -12.68
N VAL A 428 28.34 17.48 -11.56
CA VAL A 428 29.78 17.14 -11.51
C VAL A 428 29.99 15.63 -11.32
N ILE A 429 29.27 15.02 -10.37
CA ILE A 429 29.51 13.63 -9.95
C ILE A 429 28.93 12.67 -11.00
N ARG A 430 29.79 11.93 -11.71
CA ARG A 430 29.39 10.98 -12.78
C ARG A 430 29.27 9.55 -12.28
N TYR A 431 30.24 9.10 -11.48
CA TYR A 431 30.33 7.70 -11.06
C TYR A 431 30.94 7.53 -9.67
N ALA A 432 30.75 6.34 -9.09
CA ALA A 432 31.34 5.92 -7.84
C ALA A 432 32.11 4.60 -8.04
N VAL A 433 33.34 4.52 -7.53
CA VAL A 433 34.16 3.29 -7.52
C VAL A 433 34.38 2.86 -6.07
N PHE A 434 34.06 1.62 -5.76
CA PHE A 434 34.35 1.02 -4.46
C PHE A 434 35.60 0.16 -4.58
N ALA A 435 36.68 0.62 -3.93
CA ALA A 435 37.97 -0.07 -3.87
C ALA A 435 37.89 -1.21 -2.85
N GLY A 436 37.10 -2.22 -3.18
CA GLY A 436 36.68 -3.29 -2.30
C GLY A 436 35.27 -3.09 -1.76
N ILE A 437 34.65 -4.17 -1.28
CA ILE A 437 33.27 -4.17 -0.79
C ILE A 437 33.16 -3.36 0.52
N PRO A 438 32.24 -2.39 0.63
CA PRO A 438 31.94 -1.73 1.91
C PRO A 438 31.55 -2.77 2.96
N ARG A 439 32.22 -2.78 4.11
CA ARG A 439 32.01 -3.80 5.14
C ARG A 439 32.19 -3.26 6.55
N PHE A 440 31.55 -3.93 7.50
CA PHE A 440 31.88 -3.88 8.90
C PHE A 440 32.85 -5.01 9.26
N LYS A 441 33.77 -4.72 10.17
CA LYS A 441 34.69 -5.68 10.78
C LYS A 441 34.40 -5.74 12.28
N PHE A 442 34.10 -6.93 12.79
CA PHE A 442 33.88 -7.15 14.23
C PHE A 442 34.76 -8.30 14.70
N ALA A 443 35.43 -8.14 15.84
CA ALA A 443 36.01 -9.29 16.53
C ALA A 443 34.87 -10.23 16.98
N LEU A 444 35.12 -11.55 17.04
CA LEU A 444 34.17 -12.50 17.62
C LEU A 444 34.25 -12.53 19.15
N GLU A 445 35.37 -12.11 19.73
CA GLU A 445 35.53 -11.95 21.18
C GLU A 445 34.69 -10.79 21.73
N LEU A 446 33.68 -11.11 22.55
CA LEU A 446 32.77 -10.15 23.18
C LEU A 446 33.36 -9.59 24.48
N THR A 447 34.43 -8.79 24.36
CA THR A 447 35.09 -8.11 25.49
C THR A 447 34.23 -7.02 26.10
N GLU A 448 33.48 -6.25 25.29
CA GLU A 448 32.59 -5.18 25.75
C GLU A 448 31.14 -5.39 25.28
N PRO A 449 30.12 -5.23 26.16
CA PRO A 449 28.71 -5.35 25.80
C PRO A 449 28.22 -4.10 25.02
N ASN A 450 28.27 -4.17 23.69
CA ASN A 450 27.79 -3.10 22.81
C ASN A 450 26.49 -3.52 22.06
N PRO A 451 25.33 -2.90 22.35
CA PRO A 451 24.05 -3.25 21.73
C PRO A 451 24.03 -3.24 20.20
N SER A 452 24.80 -2.35 19.56
CA SER A 452 24.88 -2.28 18.09
C SER A 452 25.63 -3.48 17.54
N ARG A 453 26.75 -3.85 18.18
CA ARG A 453 27.57 -5.01 17.81
C ARG A 453 26.82 -6.32 18.07
N LEU A 454 26.17 -6.45 19.22
CA LEU A 454 25.35 -7.62 19.56
C LEU A 454 24.25 -7.84 18.52
N LEU A 455 23.55 -6.76 18.13
CA LEU A 455 22.49 -6.83 17.13
C LEU A 455 23.05 -7.33 15.78
N GLN A 456 24.19 -6.80 15.34
CA GLN A 456 24.82 -7.21 14.08
C GLN A 456 25.26 -8.68 14.10
N LEU A 457 25.90 -9.12 15.19
CA LEU A 457 26.33 -10.51 15.31
C LEU A 457 25.14 -11.48 15.36
N LEU A 458 24.12 -11.17 16.17
CA LEU A 458 22.92 -12.00 16.27
C LEU A 458 22.18 -12.13 14.94
N ILE A 459 22.11 -11.07 14.11
CA ILE A 459 21.47 -11.12 12.79
C ILE A 459 22.15 -12.14 11.87
N ASN A 460 23.48 -12.17 11.87
CA ASN A 460 24.26 -13.08 11.01
C ASN A 460 24.29 -14.50 11.58
N ILE A 461 24.48 -14.66 12.90
CA ILE A 461 24.53 -15.98 13.56
C ILE A 461 23.19 -16.69 13.46
N ARG A 462 22.09 -15.95 13.45
CA ARG A 462 20.75 -16.53 13.26
C ARG A 462 20.64 -17.44 12.04
N GLU A 463 21.39 -17.20 10.96
CA GLU A 463 21.34 -18.04 9.74
C GLU A 463 21.82 -19.48 9.98
N VAL A 464 22.59 -19.74 11.05
CA VAL A 464 23.14 -21.05 11.37
C VAL A 464 22.50 -21.71 12.60
N LEU A 465 21.53 -21.03 13.23
CA LEU A 465 20.82 -21.52 14.42
C LEU A 465 19.52 -22.25 14.05
N GLU A 466 19.14 -23.22 14.88
CA GLU A 466 17.92 -24.01 14.73
C GLU A 466 17.13 -24.07 16.05
N GLY A 467 15.87 -24.52 15.98
CA GLY A 467 15.08 -24.84 17.18
C GLY A 467 14.90 -23.69 18.18
N GLU A 468 15.25 -23.93 19.44
CA GLU A 468 15.07 -22.98 20.55
C GLU A 468 16.09 -21.83 20.52
N GLU A 469 17.35 -22.11 20.18
CA GLU A 469 18.41 -21.10 20.05
C GLU A 469 18.01 -20.00 19.06
N LEU A 470 17.47 -20.40 17.92
CA LEU A 470 16.93 -19.49 16.90
C LEU A 470 15.84 -18.59 17.49
N ARG A 471 14.89 -19.15 18.26
CA ARG A 471 13.80 -18.39 18.88
C ARG A 471 14.31 -17.39 19.92
N VAL A 472 15.34 -17.76 20.70
CA VAL A 472 15.96 -16.89 21.69
C VAL A 472 16.73 -15.75 21.02
N ALA A 473 17.54 -16.05 20.01
CA ALA A 473 18.24 -15.06 19.20
C ALA A 473 17.28 -14.03 18.60
N GLU A 474 16.15 -14.48 18.03
CA GLU A 474 15.12 -13.59 17.48
C GLU A 474 14.52 -12.65 18.53
N LYS A 475 14.29 -13.13 19.77
CA LYS A 475 13.79 -12.29 20.86
C LYS A 475 14.78 -11.19 21.22
N TYR A 476 16.09 -11.50 21.27
CA TYR A 476 17.12 -10.51 21.56
C TYR A 476 17.31 -9.50 20.42
N ILE A 477 17.24 -9.93 19.16
CA ILE A 477 17.26 -9.02 18.00
C ILE A 477 16.13 -7.98 18.11
N VAL A 478 14.90 -8.42 18.40
CA VAL A 478 13.75 -7.52 18.57
C VAL A 478 13.97 -6.56 19.74
N PHE A 479 14.47 -7.07 20.86
CA PHE A 479 14.78 -6.27 22.04
C PHE A 479 15.86 -5.20 21.75
N LEU A 480 16.99 -5.58 21.17
CA LEU A 480 18.09 -4.67 20.84
C LEU A 480 17.65 -3.59 19.85
N ARG A 481 16.84 -3.94 18.84
CA ARG A 481 16.24 -2.95 17.93
C ARG A 481 15.34 -1.95 18.65
N ARG A 482 14.56 -2.42 19.63
CA ARG A 482 13.67 -1.58 20.44
C ARG A 482 14.43 -0.49 21.19
N ILE A 483 15.63 -0.80 21.70
CA ILE A 483 16.52 0.19 22.36
C ILE A 483 16.74 1.39 21.44
N PHE A 484 17.12 1.14 20.18
CA PHE A 484 17.39 2.20 19.20
C PHE A 484 16.14 2.96 18.71
N MET A 485 14.95 2.38 18.89
CA MET A 485 13.68 3.01 18.53
C MET A 485 13.09 3.84 19.67
N GLU A 486 13.26 3.39 20.92
CA GLU A 486 12.60 3.99 22.09
C GLU A 486 13.48 4.99 22.83
N LEU A 487 14.80 4.81 22.84
CA LEU A 487 15.73 5.71 23.52
C LEU A 487 16.16 6.86 22.59
N ASP A 488 16.22 8.07 23.16
CA ASP A 488 16.83 9.22 22.52
C ASP A 488 18.36 9.13 22.55
N LYS A 489 19.04 10.04 21.82
CA LYS A 489 20.50 10.00 21.67
C LYS A 489 21.22 10.13 23.03
N THR A 490 20.70 10.94 23.94
CA THR A 490 21.31 11.16 25.26
C THR A 490 21.22 9.90 26.12
N LYS A 491 20.05 9.26 26.17
CA LYS A 491 19.84 8.01 26.91
C LYS A 491 20.65 6.84 26.35
N LEU A 492 20.85 6.80 25.03
CA LEU A 492 21.72 5.81 24.39
C LEU A 492 23.18 5.98 24.79
N VAL A 493 23.67 7.22 24.84
CA VAL A 493 25.04 7.53 25.28
C VAL A 493 25.23 7.09 26.73
N ILE A 494 24.31 7.45 27.63
CA ILE A 494 24.34 7.03 29.04
C ILE A 494 24.35 5.50 29.17
N LEU A 495 23.51 4.80 28.40
CA LEU A 495 23.47 3.34 28.41
C LEU A 495 24.79 2.73 27.93
N PHE A 496 25.40 3.29 26.88
CA PHE A 496 26.67 2.78 26.35
C PHE A 496 27.84 3.03 27.30
N GLU A 497 27.93 4.21 27.90
CA GLU A 497 28.96 4.53 28.89
C GLU A 497 28.84 3.61 30.11
N ALA A 498 27.63 3.45 30.65
CA ALA A 498 27.38 2.55 31.77
C ALA A 498 27.70 1.08 31.48
N LEU A 499 27.40 0.59 30.27
CA LEU A 499 27.76 -0.76 29.83
C LEU A 499 29.28 -0.95 29.69
N LYS A 500 30.00 0.09 29.25
CA LYS A 500 31.46 0.07 29.11
C LYS A 500 32.16 0.12 30.47
N GLU A 501 31.67 0.94 31.38
CA GLU A 501 32.27 1.20 32.69
C GLU A 501 31.76 0.24 33.79
N GLY A 502 30.80 -0.64 33.48
CA GLY A 502 30.20 -1.54 34.46
C GLY A 502 29.33 -0.84 35.52
N ARG A 503 28.93 0.41 35.30
CA ARG A 503 28.14 1.23 36.23
C ARG A 503 26.67 0.83 36.20
N GLU A 504 26.04 0.55 37.34
CA GLU A 504 24.59 0.29 37.39
C GLU A 504 23.76 1.54 37.10
N LEU A 505 22.72 1.39 36.27
CA LEU A 505 21.72 2.42 36.01
C LEU A 505 20.46 2.23 36.87
N SER A 506 19.63 3.26 36.94
CA SER A 506 18.33 3.22 37.65
C SER A 506 17.13 3.32 36.70
N GLY A 507 15.95 2.93 37.21
CA GLY A 507 14.67 3.05 36.49
C GLY A 507 14.60 2.23 35.19
N THR A 508 14.06 2.84 34.13
CA THR A 508 13.84 2.14 32.84
C THR A 508 15.15 1.75 32.14
N LEU A 509 16.23 2.52 32.34
CA LEU A 509 17.53 2.24 31.73
C LEU A 509 18.21 1.01 32.33
N ARG A 510 18.03 0.75 33.64
CA ARG A 510 18.47 -0.49 34.29
C ARG A 510 17.92 -1.73 33.60
N ARG A 511 16.61 -1.76 33.32
CA ARG A 511 15.95 -2.87 32.62
C ARG A 511 16.51 -3.10 31.22
N TYR A 512 16.95 -2.04 30.54
CA TYR A 512 17.62 -2.15 29.25
C TYR A 512 19.03 -2.71 29.41
N GLN A 513 19.80 -2.21 30.38
CA GLN A 513 21.13 -2.68 30.71
C GLN A 513 21.16 -4.18 31.04
N GLU A 514 20.32 -4.63 31.98
CA GLU A 514 20.23 -6.04 32.40
C GLU A 514 19.97 -6.97 31.21
N ARG A 515 19.01 -6.62 30.37
CA ARG A 515 18.67 -7.44 29.19
C ARG A 515 19.76 -7.42 28.11
N VAL A 516 20.53 -6.34 27.97
CA VAL A 516 21.70 -6.28 27.09
C VAL A 516 22.79 -7.23 27.60
N LEU A 517 23.03 -7.26 28.91
CA LEU A 517 24.01 -8.16 29.52
C LEU A 517 23.60 -9.63 29.32
N VAL A 518 22.33 -9.97 29.52
CA VAL A 518 21.80 -11.31 29.24
C VAL A 518 21.99 -11.70 27.77
N ALA A 519 21.68 -10.79 26.83
CA ALA A 519 21.90 -11.05 25.41
C ALA A 519 23.39 -11.23 25.06
N THR A 520 24.28 -10.54 25.77
CA THR A 520 25.74 -10.69 25.63
C THR A 520 26.19 -12.07 26.09
N GLY A 521 25.69 -12.55 27.23
CA GLY A 521 25.99 -13.89 27.74
C GLY A 521 25.57 -14.98 26.77
N PHE A 522 24.33 -14.93 26.28
CA PHE A 522 23.83 -15.87 25.27
C PHE A 522 24.69 -15.89 24.00
N LEU A 523 25.07 -14.71 23.49
CA LEU A 523 25.89 -14.64 22.29
C LEU A 523 27.32 -15.17 22.52
N ARG A 524 27.87 -14.97 23.72
CA ARG A 524 29.20 -15.47 24.10
C ARG A 524 29.22 -17.00 24.12
N GLU A 525 28.19 -17.62 24.68
CA GLU A 525 28.02 -19.08 24.68
C GLU A 525 27.97 -19.65 23.25
N LEU A 526 27.16 -19.04 22.37
CA LEU A 526 27.09 -19.44 20.97
C LEU A 526 28.43 -19.31 20.23
N LEU A 527 29.18 -18.23 20.49
CA LEU A 527 30.46 -17.98 19.82
C LEU A 527 31.61 -18.82 20.37
N SER A 528 31.51 -19.37 21.58
CA SER A 528 32.49 -20.34 22.10
C SER A 528 32.41 -21.72 21.46
N ARG A 529 31.31 -22.02 20.76
CA ARG A 529 31.03 -23.32 20.17
C ARG A 529 31.66 -23.47 18.77
N ARG A 530 32.51 -24.49 18.61
CA ARG A 530 33.22 -24.78 17.35
C ARG A 530 32.28 -25.10 16.19
N ASP A 531 31.15 -25.78 16.45
CA ASP A 531 30.17 -26.11 15.42
C ASP A 531 29.52 -24.84 14.81
N ILE A 532 29.21 -23.85 15.65
CA ILE A 532 28.66 -22.56 15.20
C ILE A 532 29.69 -21.80 14.37
N ILE A 533 30.94 -21.70 14.83
CA ILE A 533 32.02 -21.03 14.09
C ILE A 533 32.26 -21.69 12.73
N ASN A 534 32.26 -23.02 12.66
CA ASN A 534 32.42 -23.75 11.41
C ASN A 534 31.24 -23.49 10.46
N LYS A 535 30.00 -23.55 10.94
CA LYS A 535 28.82 -23.21 10.13
C LYS A 535 28.91 -21.78 9.58
N LEU A 536 29.35 -20.81 10.38
CA LEU A 536 29.54 -19.43 9.95
C LEU A 536 30.62 -19.29 8.87
N LYS A 537 31.74 -20.02 8.99
CA LYS A 537 32.81 -20.03 7.97
C LYS A 537 32.30 -20.52 6.60
N HIS A 538 31.32 -21.41 6.58
CA HIS A 538 30.74 -21.94 5.35
C HIS A 538 29.60 -21.08 4.76
N LEU A 539 29.14 -20.04 5.46
CA LEU A 539 28.12 -19.16 4.89
C LEU A 539 28.66 -18.44 3.64
N PRO A 540 27.87 -18.37 2.54
CA PRO A 540 28.30 -17.74 1.29
C PRO A 540 28.20 -16.20 1.32
N THR A 541 27.71 -15.62 2.42
CA THR A 541 27.27 -14.20 2.52
C THR A 541 28.10 -13.37 3.50
N ILE A 542 28.98 -14.01 4.28
CA ILE A 542 29.86 -13.38 5.27
C ILE A 542 31.25 -14.00 5.19
N SER A 543 32.27 -13.29 5.67
CA SER A 543 33.64 -13.81 5.75
C SER A 543 34.12 -13.85 7.18
N ILE A 544 34.81 -14.93 7.57
CA ILE A 544 35.52 -15.04 8.83
C ILE A 544 37.00 -15.18 8.52
N LYS A 545 37.83 -14.32 9.10
CA LYS A 545 39.29 -14.35 8.95
C LYS A 545 39.95 -14.29 10.32
N GLU A 546 41.14 -14.87 10.40
CA GLU A 546 41.98 -14.82 11.59
C GLU A 546 43.10 -13.79 11.36
N GLU A 547 43.24 -12.86 12.29
CA GLU A 547 44.24 -11.78 12.24
C GLU A 547 44.82 -11.61 13.65
N ASP A 548 46.15 -11.66 13.77
CA ASP A 548 46.88 -11.55 15.03
C ASP A 548 46.35 -12.50 16.14
N GLY A 549 46.01 -13.74 15.76
CA GLY A 549 45.48 -14.76 16.66
C GLY A 549 44.03 -14.55 17.11
N ARG A 550 43.31 -13.59 16.51
CA ARG A 550 41.89 -13.30 16.82
C ARG A 550 41.00 -13.52 15.61
N LEU A 551 39.81 -14.06 15.84
CA LEU A 551 38.81 -14.25 14.78
C LEU A 551 37.97 -12.98 14.58
N PHE A 552 37.89 -12.54 13.33
CA PHE A 552 37.05 -11.44 12.88
C PHE A 552 35.97 -11.92 11.92
N ILE A 553 34.77 -11.39 12.09
CA ILE A 553 33.67 -11.51 11.13
C ILE A 553 33.54 -10.22 10.32
N TYR A 554 33.42 -10.40 9.02
CA TYR A 554 33.22 -9.37 8.02
C TYR A 554 31.80 -9.46 7.47
N VAL A 555 31.09 -8.34 7.48
CA VAL A 555 29.68 -8.25 7.06
C VAL A 555 29.53 -7.07 6.09
N PRO A 556 28.86 -7.22 4.94
CA PRO A 556 28.69 -6.11 3.98
C PRO A 556 27.90 -4.93 4.58
N ASP A 557 28.38 -3.70 4.34
CA ASP A 557 27.71 -2.45 4.70
C ASP A 557 26.89 -1.90 3.52
N VAL A 558 25.73 -2.52 3.33
CA VAL A 558 24.80 -2.23 2.23
C VAL A 558 24.27 -0.79 2.30
N MET A 559 24.03 -0.28 3.51
CA MET A 559 23.46 1.05 3.69
C MET A 559 24.45 2.12 3.25
N THR A 560 25.74 1.96 3.58
CA THR A 560 26.79 2.83 3.08
C THR A 560 26.91 2.71 1.56
N TYR A 561 26.88 1.50 1.00
CA TYR A 561 26.91 1.32 -0.45
C TYR A 561 25.78 2.06 -1.17
N LEU A 562 24.51 1.84 -0.79
CA LEU A 562 23.34 2.45 -1.43
C LEU A 562 23.39 3.98 -1.37
N GLN A 563 23.88 4.49 -0.25
CA GLN A 563 23.89 5.92 0.03
C GLN A 563 25.05 6.63 -0.71
N ALA A 564 26.23 6.00 -0.74
CA ALA A 564 27.41 6.47 -1.46
C ALA A 564 27.22 6.41 -2.97
N SER A 565 26.76 5.27 -3.50
CA SER A 565 26.42 5.12 -4.91
C SER A 565 25.30 6.07 -5.32
N GLY A 566 24.30 6.28 -4.45
CA GLY A 566 23.22 7.26 -4.62
C GLY A 566 23.68 8.70 -4.84
N ARG A 567 24.95 9.06 -4.57
CA ARG A 567 25.51 10.36 -4.92
C ARG A 567 25.63 10.60 -6.42
N THR A 568 25.71 9.51 -7.19
CA THR A 568 25.86 9.54 -8.65
C THR A 568 24.53 9.72 -9.39
N SER A 569 23.40 9.74 -8.70
CA SER A 569 22.08 9.85 -9.32
C SER A 569 21.17 10.68 -8.43
N ARG A 570 20.66 11.79 -8.95
CA ARG A 570 19.79 12.71 -8.20
C ARG A 570 18.59 13.10 -9.02
N MET A 571 17.50 13.42 -8.33
CA MET A 571 16.36 14.08 -8.97
C MET A 571 16.74 15.50 -9.38
N TYR A 572 16.51 15.83 -10.63
CA TYR A 572 16.60 17.14 -11.23
C TYR A 572 15.31 17.44 -11.99
N ALA A 573 15.24 18.60 -12.64
CA ALA A 573 14.04 18.99 -13.37
C ALA A 573 13.66 17.97 -14.47
N GLY A 574 14.62 17.36 -15.18
CA GLY A 574 14.33 16.34 -16.21
C GLY A 574 14.07 14.91 -15.70
N GLY A 575 13.86 14.70 -14.39
CA GLY A 575 13.67 13.36 -13.80
C GLY A 575 14.84 12.93 -12.90
N ILE A 576 15.18 11.64 -12.90
CA ILE A 576 16.30 11.09 -12.11
C ILE A 576 17.51 10.90 -13.01
N SER A 577 18.63 11.55 -12.68
CA SER A 577 19.84 11.47 -13.50
C SER A 577 20.45 10.07 -13.50
N LYS A 578 20.96 9.64 -14.65
CA LYS A 578 21.73 8.40 -14.74
C LYS A 578 23.04 8.54 -13.94
N GLY A 579 23.42 7.47 -13.26
CA GLY A 579 24.69 7.33 -12.56
C GLY A 579 25.31 5.95 -12.79
N LEU A 580 26.60 5.82 -12.45
CA LEU A 580 27.34 4.56 -12.52
C LEU A 580 27.98 4.25 -11.16
N SER A 581 27.83 3.01 -10.71
CA SER A 581 28.44 2.49 -9.49
C SER A 581 29.24 1.25 -9.83
N VAL A 582 30.52 1.22 -9.48
CA VAL A 582 31.44 0.11 -9.80
C VAL A 582 32.00 -0.44 -8.50
N VAL A 583 31.73 -1.72 -8.21
CA VAL A 583 32.34 -2.43 -7.08
C VAL A 583 33.42 -3.37 -7.59
N ILE A 584 34.65 -3.16 -7.15
CA ILE A 584 35.75 -4.09 -7.42
C ILE A 584 35.76 -5.13 -6.30
N ILE A 585 35.58 -6.39 -6.67
CA ILE A 585 35.40 -7.50 -5.73
C ILE A 585 36.76 -7.89 -5.16
N ASP A 586 36.92 -7.75 -3.85
CA ASP A 586 38.07 -8.24 -3.10
C ASP A 586 37.73 -9.41 -2.17
N ASP A 587 36.44 -9.76 -2.05
CA ASP A 587 35.94 -10.90 -1.28
C ASP A 587 34.60 -11.40 -1.86
N GLU A 588 34.57 -12.58 -2.49
CA GLU A 588 33.37 -13.11 -3.15
C GLU A 588 32.20 -13.34 -2.17
N LYS A 589 32.46 -13.75 -0.92
CA LYS A 589 31.38 -14.01 0.05
C LYS A 589 30.71 -12.71 0.47
N LEU A 590 31.49 -11.66 0.70
CA LEU A 590 30.94 -10.34 1.01
C LEU A 590 30.19 -9.75 -0.18
N PHE A 591 30.61 -10.03 -1.42
CA PHE A 591 29.90 -9.58 -2.61
C PHE A 591 28.54 -10.27 -2.73
N ASN A 592 28.48 -11.59 -2.55
CA ASN A 592 27.22 -12.33 -2.50
C ASN A 592 26.29 -11.80 -1.40
N GLY A 593 26.83 -11.47 -0.23
CA GLY A 593 26.11 -10.80 0.84
C GLY A 593 25.57 -9.44 0.43
N LEU A 594 26.39 -8.58 -0.21
CA LEU A 594 25.98 -7.28 -0.72
C LEU A 594 24.87 -7.39 -1.77
N VAL A 595 24.99 -8.31 -2.74
CA VAL A 595 23.99 -8.59 -3.78
C VAL A 595 22.67 -9.02 -3.15
N ARG A 596 22.71 -9.98 -2.24
CA ARG A 596 21.53 -10.52 -1.56
C ARG A 596 20.82 -9.44 -0.72
N GLN A 597 21.58 -8.69 0.08
CA GLN A 597 21.01 -7.70 0.99
C GLN A 597 20.55 -6.42 0.29
N SER A 598 21.26 -5.94 -0.74
CA SER A 598 20.90 -4.71 -1.47
C SER A 598 19.52 -4.79 -2.13
N LYS A 599 19.15 -5.96 -2.66
CA LYS A 599 17.81 -6.23 -3.21
C LYS A 599 16.68 -6.03 -2.19
N TRP A 600 16.92 -6.30 -0.90
CA TRP A 600 15.89 -6.13 0.14
C TRP A 600 15.61 -4.66 0.48
N TYR A 601 16.64 -3.82 0.37
CA TYR A 601 16.52 -2.38 0.63
C TYR A 601 16.08 -1.60 -0.59
N SER A 602 16.42 -2.07 -1.79
CA SER A 602 16.10 -1.40 -3.06
C SER A 602 15.89 -2.43 -4.17
N GLU A 603 14.63 -2.61 -4.58
CA GLU A 603 14.25 -3.48 -5.71
C GLU A 603 14.86 -3.04 -7.05
N ASP A 604 15.30 -1.79 -7.16
CA ASP A 604 15.91 -1.22 -8.37
C ASP A 604 17.37 -1.65 -8.56
N VAL A 605 17.99 -2.33 -7.58
CA VAL A 605 19.39 -2.78 -7.68
C VAL A 605 19.47 -4.04 -8.51
N GLU A 606 20.06 -3.91 -9.69
CA GLU A 606 20.40 -5.02 -10.56
C GLU A 606 21.92 -5.02 -10.81
N TRP A 607 22.59 -6.04 -10.28
CA TRP A 607 24.03 -6.20 -10.40
C TRP A 607 24.40 -6.77 -11.76
N GLN A 608 25.30 -6.08 -12.45
CA GLN A 608 25.77 -6.47 -13.77
C GLN A 608 27.28 -6.64 -13.80
N PRO A 609 27.83 -7.64 -14.52
CA PRO A 609 29.27 -7.74 -14.70
C PRO A 609 29.80 -6.56 -15.54
N TRP A 610 31.04 -6.17 -15.27
CA TRP A 610 31.77 -5.21 -16.08
C TRP A 610 31.86 -5.67 -17.54
N GLY A 611 31.58 -4.76 -18.47
CA GLY A 611 31.73 -4.99 -19.91
C GLY A 611 31.95 -3.67 -20.65
N GLU A 612 33.00 -3.58 -21.45
CA GLU A 612 33.49 -2.31 -22.03
C GLU A 612 32.41 -1.56 -22.82
N LYS A 613 31.83 -2.19 -23.84
CA LYS A 613 30.75 -1.60 -24.65
C LYS A 613 29.53 -1.17 -23.82
N ARG A 614 29.27 -1.82 -22.69
CA ARG A 614 28.16 -1.48 -21.79
C ARG A 614 28.50 -0.21 -21.00
N ILE A 615 29.71 -0.13 -20.44
CA ILE A 615 30.16 1.04 -19.69
C ILE A 615 30.18 2.28 -20.58
N GLU A 616 30.67 2.17 -21.81
CA GLU A 616 30.69 3.28 -22.77
C GLU A 616 29.27 3.83 -23.03
N LYS A 617 28.29 2.94 -23.28
CA LYS A 617 26.88 3.35 -23.45
C LYS A 617 26.32 4.04 -22.20
N ILE A 618 26.62 3.51 -21.01
CA ILE A 618 26.16 4.10 -19.75
C ILE A 618 26.77 5.50 -19.57
N LEU A 619 28.06 5.67 -19.84
CA LEU A 619 28.73 6.96 -19.68
C LEU A 619 28.16 8.03 -20.63
N VAL A 620 27.82 7.67 -21.87
CA VAL A 620 27.15 8.58 -22.80
C VAL A 620 25.82 9.09 -22.22
N GLU A 621 25.01 8.21 -21.62
CA GLU A 621 23.77 8.62 -20.94
C GLU A 621 24.04 9.50 -19.72
N VAL A 622 25.03 9.15 -18.89
CA VAL A 622 25.43 9.92 -17.71
C VAL A 622 25.84 11.33 -18.13
N ASP A 623 26.70 11.46 -19.14
CA ASP A 623 27.24 12.74 -19.61
C ASP A 623 26.17 13.62 -20.23
N ARG A 624 25.28 13.04 -21.03
CA ARG A 624 24.09 13.73 -21.54
C ARG A 624 23.24 14.30 -20.41
N ASP A 625 23.03 13.53 -19.34
CA ASP A 625 22.28 14.01 -18.17
C ASP A 625 23.03 15.11 -17.41
N ARG A 626 24.36 15.00 -17.23
CA ARG A 626 25.17 16.06 -16.60
C ARG A 626 25.11 17.37 -17.37
N GLU A 627 25.21 17.29 -18.69
CA GLU A 627 25.12 18.46 -19.56
C GLU A 627 23.73 19.11 -19.49
N LYS A 628 22.65 18.32 -19.51
CA LYS A 628 21.29 18.82 -19.30
C LYS A 628 21.15 19.52 -17.95
N ILE A 629 21.63 18.91 -16.86
CA ILE A 629 21.56 19.51 -15.53
C ILE A 629 22.33 20.82 -15.49
N ARG A 630 23.55 20.85 -16.05
CA ARG A 630 24.38 22.07 -16.11
C ARG A 630 23.66 23.18 -16.87
N LYS A 631 23.15 22.90 -18.07
CA LYS A 631 22.38 23.86 -18.88
C LYS A 631 21.10 24.35 -18.19
N ILE A 632 20.43 23.49 -17.40
CA ILE A 632 19.27 23.88 -16.58
C ILE A 632 19.70 24.84 -15.45
N LEU A 633 20.80 24.54 -14.77
CA LEU A 633 21.34 25.37 -13.68
C LEU A 633 21.84 26.73 -14.19
N GLU A 634 22.42 26.77 -15.38
CA GLU A 634 22.88 27.98 -16.09
C GLU A 634 21.74 28.80 -16.68
N GLY A 635 20.53 28.23 -16.78
CA GLY A 635 19.35 28.89 -17.35
C GLY A 635 19.36 29.01 -18.87
N SER A 636 20.20 28.23 -19.57
CA SER A 636 20.42 28.27 -21.02
C SER A 636 19.49 27.34 -21.82
N ILE A 637 18.88 26.33 -21.19
CA ILE A 637 17.74 25.59 -21.79
C ILE A 637 16.46 26.41 -21.62
N ARG A 638 16.02 27.02 -22.72
CA ARG A 638 14.72 27.67 -22.91
C ARG A 638 13.79 26.79 -23.76
N GLU A 639 13.67 25.50 -23.45
CA GLU A 639 12.66 24.68 -24.14
C GLU A 639 11.28 25.00 -23.57
N ALA A 640 10.50 25.77 -24.32
CA ALA A 640 9.09 25.95 -24.08
C ALA A 640 8.42 24.57 -24.01
N GLY A 641 7.84 24.21 -22.85
CA GLY A 641 6.98 23.05 -22.70
C GLY A 641 7.56 21.84 -21.96
N ILE A 642 8.83 21.81 -21.55
CA ILE A 642 9.29 20.77 -20.61
C ILE A 642 8.79 21.14 -19.22
N GLU A 643 7.75 20.45 -18.76
CA GLU A 643 7.24 20.57 -17.40
C GLU A 643 7.93 19.52 -16.50
N PRO A 644 9.00 19.91 -15.78
CA PRO A 644 9.93 18.96 -15.15
C PRO A 644 9.32 18.06 -14.07
N LEU A 645 8.26 18.55 -13.43
CA LEU A 645 7.58 17.86 -12.34
C LEU A 645 6.11 18.19 -12.39
N ARG A 646 5.30 17.24 -12.85
CA ARG A 646 3.83 17.38 -12.88
C ARG A 646 3.24 16.93 -11.56
N THR A 647 2.14 17.56 -11.14
CA THR A 647 1.43 17.16 -9.92
C THR A 647 0.24 16.28 -10.26
N ALA A 648 0.10 15.20 -9.52
CA ALA A 648 -0.96 14.22 -9.71
C ALA A 648 -1.67 13.90 -8.39
N LEU A 649 -2.97 13.59 -8.47
CA LEU A 649 -3.76 13.02 -7.38
C LEU A 649 -4.13 11.58 -7.74
N MET A 650 -3.55 10.61 -7.04
CA MET A 650 -3.97 9.22 -7.09
C MET A 650 -5.10 8.96 -6.08
N VAL A 651 -6.27 8.58 -6.58
CA VAL A 651 -7.39 8.14 -5.73
C VAL A 651 -7.50 6.62 -5.80
N VAL A 652 -7.41 5.97 -4.65
CA VAL A 652 -7.58 4.51 -4.49
C VAL A 652 -8.79 4.22 -3.61
N GLU A 653 -9.30 2.99 -3.62
CA GLU A 653 -10.50 2.66 -2.83
C GLU A 653 -10.21 2.45 -1.33
N SER A 654 -9.06 1.87 -0.97
CA SER A 654 -8.77 1.51 0.44
C SER A 654 -7.61 2.29 1.09
N PRO A 655 -7.71 2.62 2.41
CA PRO A 655 -6.64 3.29 3.14
C PRO A 655 -5.32 2.50 3.21
N ASN A 656 -5.38 1.17 3.31
CA ASN A 656 -4.19 0.33 3.35
C ASN A 656 -3.44 0.41 2.03
N LYS A 657 -4.15 0.34 0.89
CA LYS A 657 -3.57 0.52 -0.45
C LYS A 657 -2.88 1.87 -0.57
N ALA A 658 -3.53 2.97 -0.16
CA ALA A 658 -2.94 4.30 -0.17
C ALA A 658 -1.63 4.36 0.64
N HIS A 659 -1.65 3.79 1.86
CA HIS A 659 -0.46 3.75 2.71
C HIS A 659 0.66 2.89 2.11
N THR A 660 0.37 1.68 1.66
CA THR A 660 1.35 0.76 1.06
C THR A 660 2.03 1.40 -0.16
N ILE A 661 1.27 2.00 -1.08
CA ILE A 661 1.85 2.66 -2.26
C ILE A 661 2.75 3.83 -1.84
N SER A 662 2.35 4.59 -0.82
CA SER A 662 3.13 5.74 -0.34
C SER A 662 4.50 5.36 0.25
N THR A 663 4.72 4.11 0.67
CA THR A 663 6.01 3.68 1.23
C THR A 663 7.01 3.22 0.18
N PHE A 664 6.59 2.96 -1.06
CA PHE A 664 7.47 2.48 -2.14
C PHE A 664 8.51 3.52 -2.58
N PHE A 665 8.19 4.80 -2.41
CA PHE A 665 9.01 5.92 -2.85
C PHE A 665 9.60 6.66 -1.65
N GLY A 666 9.90 5.94 -0.56
CA GLY A 666 10.48 6.50 0.66
C GLY A 666 9.42 6.86 1.71
N ARG A 667 9.74 7.82 2.59
CA ARG A 667 8.82 8.25 3.64
C ARG A 667 7.94 9.40 3.11
N PRO A 668 6.62 9.20 2.99
CA PRO A 668 5.75 10.24 2.47
C PRO A 668 5.70 11.45 3.41
N SER A 669 5.48 12.63 2.85
CA SER A 669 4.90 13.74 3.61
C SER A 669 3.41 13.47 3.76
N ILE A 670 2.81 13.80 4.90
CA ILE A 670 1.39 13.51 5.16
C ILE A 670 0.68 14.82 5.40
N ARG A 671 -0.27 15.17 4.54
CA ARG A 671 -1.25 16.22 4.84
C ARG A 671 -2.50 15.59 5.45
N ARG A 672 -3.11 16.27 6.41
CA ARG A 672 -4.38 15.88 7.01
C ARG A 672 -5.43 16.92 6.66
N ILE A 673 -6.40 16.51 5.86
CA ILE A 673 -7.57 17.33 5.53
C ILE A 673 -8.75 16.73 6.30
N GLY A 674 -9.11 17.36 7.41
CA GLY A 674 -9.99 16.76 8.40
C GLY A 674 -9.38 15.47 8.96
N ARG A 675 -10.12 14.35 8.84
CA ARG A 675 -9.64 13.02 9.26
C ARG A 675 -8.84 12.28 8.19
N TYR A 676 -8.81 12.78 6.95
CA TYR A 676 -8.28 12.03 5.81
C TYR A 676 -6.79 12.32 5.63
N PRO A 677 -5.93 11.29 5.73
CA PRO A 677 -4.52 11.43 5.37
C PRO A 677 -4.38 11.46 3.85
N VAL A 678 -3.61 12.42 3.37
CA VAL A 678 -3.15 12.54 1.98
C VAL A 678 -1.64 12.33 2.00
N TYR A 679 -1.19 11.27 1.34
CA TYR A 679 0.23 10.93 1.29
C TYR A 679 0.88 11.57 0.07
N GLU A 680 1.93 12.36 0.27
CA GLU A 680 2.66 13.03 -0.80
C GLU A 680 4.03 12.37 -1.00
N ILE A 681 4.29 11.94 -2.23
CA ILE A 681 5.54 11.28 -2.63
C ILE A 681 6.04 11.85 -3.97
N GLY A 682 7.35 11.87 -4.16
CA GLY A 682 7.97 12.14 -5.46
C GLY A 682 8.32 10.82 -6.13
N THR A 683 7.95 10.65 -7.40
CA THR A 683 8.26 9.43 -8.18
C THR A 683 9.38 9.64 -9.22
N GLY A 684 9.83 10.88 -9.38
CA GLY A 684 10.81 11.32 -10.39
C GLY A 684 10.25 12.47 -11.19
N ASP A 685 9.26 12.17 -12.03
CA ASP A 685 8.53 13.09 -12.93
C ASP A 685 7.16 13.51 -12.40
N LEU A 686 6.60 12.78 -11.41
CA LEU A 686 5.35 13.15 -10.73
C LEU A 686 5.54 13.42 -9.24
N LEU A 687 4.93 14.51 -8.77
CA LEU A 687 4.57 14.72 -7.37
C LEU A 687 3.18 14.15 -7.13
N LEU A 688 3.12 12.94 -6.60
CA LEU A 688 1.89 12.16 -6.42
C LEU A 688 1.30 12.39 -5.03
N ASN A 689 0.04 12.83 -4.99
CA ASN A 689 -0.80 12.91 -3.81
C ASN A 689 -1.69 11.66 -3.79
N ILE A 690 -1.64 10.83 -2.76
CA ILE A 690 -2.41 9.58 -2.69
C ILE A 690 -3.46 9.71 -1.60
N ILE A 691 -4.72 9.47 -1.94
CA ILE A 691 -5.85 9.46 -1.00
C ILE A 691 -6.74 8.22 -1.23
N ALA A 692 -7.37 7.74 -0.17
CA ALA A 692 -8.36 6.68 -0.24
C ALA A 692 -9.79 7.23 -0.22
N SER A 693 -10.67 6.74 -1.10
CA SER A 693 -12.10 7.07 -1.10
C SER A 693 -12.86 6.38 0.05
N GLY A 694 -12.37 5.23 0.52
CA GLY A 694 -13.04 4.39 1.52
C GLY A 694 -14.06 3.41 0.93
N GLY A 695 -13.99 3.13 -0.37
CA GLY A 695 -14.94 2.31 -1.13
C GLY A 695 -15.88 3.16 -1.98
N HIS A 696 -17.14 2.70 -2.12
CA HIS A 696 -18.19 3.45 -2.80
C HIS A 696 -18.52 4.75 -2.08
N ILE A 697 -18.65 5.83 -2.85
CA ILE A 697 -19.06 7.16 -2.36
C ILE A 697 -20.54 7.46 -2.63
N TYR A 698 -21.17 6.73 -3.56
CA TYR A 698 -22.61 6.80 -3.82
C TYR A 698 -23.24 5.42 -3.88
N ASP A 699 -24.54 5.35 -3.59
CA ASP A 699 -25.39 4.18 -3.88
C ASP A 699 -26.78 4.63 -4.35
N LEU A 700 -27.51 3.71 -4.99
CA LEU A 700 -28.85 3.96 -5.50
C LEU A 700 -29.79 4.33 -4.36
N THR A 701 -30.59 5.38 -4.57
CA THR A 701 -31.62 5.77 -3.61
C THR A 701 -32.68 4.67 -3.49
N THR A 702 -33.45 4.67 -2.40
CA THR A 702 -34.55 3.73 -2.19
C THR A 702 -35.93 4.35 -2.42
N LYS A 703 -36.00 5.67 -2.59
CA LYS A 703 -37.26 6.44 -2.65
C LYS A 703 -37.66 6.93 -4.04
N ASP A 704 -36.70 7.14 -4.95
CA ASP A 704 -36.98 7.75 -6.27
C ASP A 704 -37.27 6.70 -7.33
N GLY A 705 -38.18 7.03 -8.25
CA GLY A 705 -38.56 6.15 -9.36
C GLY A 705 -38.91 4.72 -8.92
N PHE A 706 -38.60 3.76 -9.77
CA PHE A 706 -38.75 2.33 -9.48
C PHE A 706 -37.50 1.81 -8.74
N HIS A 707 -37.54 1.85 -7.40
CA HIS A 707 -36.49 1.42 -6.47
C HIS A 707 -35.11 2.09 -6.65
N GLY A 708 -35.11 3.37 -7.01
CA GLY A 708 -33.92 4.18 -7.26
C GLY A 708 -33.63 4.44 -8.73
N VAL A 709 -34.51 4.01 -9.66
CA VAL A 709 -34.34 4.19 -11.10
C VAL A 709 -35.55 4.88 -11.70
N GLU A 710 -35.37 6.08 -12.25
CA GLU A 710 -36.41 6.75 -13.02
C GLU A 710 -36.52 6.14 -14.42
N ILE A 711 -37.74 6.04 -14.92
CA ILE A 711 -38.05 5.40 -16.20
C ILE A 711 -38.86 6.40 -17.01
N SER A 712 -38.32 6.85 -18.15
CA SER A 712 -38.99 7.75 -19.11
C SER A 712 -38.70 7.29 -20.52
N ASP A 713 -39.72 7.11 -21.36
CA ASP A 713 -39.58 6.78 -22.79
C ASP A 713 -38.65 5.57 -23.09
N GLY A 714 -38.67 4.56 -22.22
CA GLY A 714 -37.81 3.38 -22.33
C GLY A 714 -36.36 3.60 -21.88
N HIS A 715 -36.03 4.78 -21.34
CA HIS A 715 -34.72 5.13 -20.79
C HIS A 715 -34.70 5.00 -19.26
N PHE A 716 -33.65 4.36 -18.73
CA PHE A 716 -33.45 4.10 -17.31
C PHE A 716 -32.39 5.04 -16.75
N THR A 717 -32.82 5.93 -15.84
CA THR A 717 -31.93 6.89 -15.17
C THR A 717 -31.78 6.50 -13.70
N PRO A 718 -30.69 5.83 -13.30
CA PRO A 718 -30.42 5.55 -11.90
C PRO A 718 -30.13 6.84 -11.12
N VAL A 719 -30.77 6.96 -9.96
CA VAL A 719 -30.64 8.10 -9.04
C VAL A 719 -29.76 7.70 -7.86
N TYR A 720 -28.66 8.42 -7.69
CA TYR A 720 -27.65 8.18 -6.67
C TYR A 720 -27.65 9.28 -5.60
N THR A 721 -27.41 8.90 -4.35
CA THR A 721 -27.11 9.82 -3.25
C THR A 721 -25.88 9.36 -2.47
N THR A 722 -25.39 10.24 -1.63
CA THR A 722 -24.23 10.01 -0.77
C THR A 722 -24.47 8.86 0.20
N LEU A 723 -23.50 7.94 0.25
CA LEU A 723 -23.52 6.82 1.18
C LEU A 723 -23.31 7.31 2.61
N LYS A 724 -24.14 6.85 3.53
CA LYS A 724 -24.06 7.13 4.97
C LYS A 724 -23.72 5.84 5.71
N ARG A 725 -22.91 5.94 6.77
CA ARG A 725 -22.53 4.80 7.61
C ARG A 725 -22.58 5.17 9.09
N CYS A 726 -23.31 4.39 9.89
CA CYS A 726 -23.31 4.56 11.33
C CYS A 726 -21.97 4.10 11.93
N ARG A 727 -21.35 4.90 12.80
CA ARG A 727 -20.08 4.53 13.44
C ARG A 727 -20.26 3.61 14.66
N GLN A 728 -21.46 3.52 15.20
CA GLN A 728 -21.77 2.62 16.32
C GLN A 728 -22.09 1.20 15.85
N CYS A 729 -23.07 1.03 14.95
CA CYS A 729 -23.51 -0.30 14.49
C CYS A 729 -23.01 -0.71 13.10
N ASN A 730 -22.28 0.16 12.39
CA ASN A 730 -21.78 -0.06 11.02
C ASN A 730 -22.84 -0.18 9.91
N GLU A 731 -24.12 0.07 10.20
CA GLU A 731 -25.19 0.10 9.19
C GLU A 731 -24.88 1.10 8.07
N GLN A 732 -25.16 0.72 6.82
CA GLN A 732 -24.97 1.57 5.64
C GLN A 732 -26.30 1.85 4.97
N PHE A 733 -26.59 3.12 4.68
CA PHE A 733 -27.90 3.53 4.17
C PHE A 733 -27.81 4.80 3.31
N THR A 734 -28.87 5.05 2.53
CA THR A 734 -29.03 6.24 1.68
C THR A 734 -30.11 7.19 2.22
N ASP A 735 -31.37 6.75 2.31
CA ASP A 735 -32.55 7.63 2.42
C ASP A 735 -33.38 7.54 3.72
N GLU A 736 -33.03 6.70 4.71
CA GLU A 736 -33.85 6.49 5.92
C GLU A 736 -33.56 7.53 7.06
N GLY A 737 -34.63 8.06 7.69
CA GLY A 737 -34.60 9.08 8.77
C GLY A 737 -34.47 10.54 8.28
N ASP A 738 -34.51 11.52 9.21
CA ASP A 738 -34.24 12.96 8.96
C ASP A 738 -32.81 13.25 8.44
N GLY A 739 -32.09 12.22 7.97
CA GLY A 739 -30.67 12.23 7.64
C GLY A 739 -29.74 12.38 8.85
N LYS A 740 -30.29 12.48 10.06
CA LYS A 740 -29.56 12.78 11.30
C LYS A 740 -29.30 11.59 12.21
N THR A 741 -30.05 10.50 12.07
CA THR A 741 -29.95 9.31 12.94
C THR A 741 -29.86 8.02 12.12
N CYS A 742 -29.20 7.01 12.69
CA CYS A 742 -29.07 5.69 12.10
C CYS A 742 -30.42 4.96 12.11
N PRO A 743 -30.88 4.37 11.00
CA PRO A 743 -32.16 3.67 10.95
C PRO A 743 -32.19 2.39 11.78
N ASN A 744 -31.03 1.77 12.01
CA ASN A 744 -30.93 0.52 12.75
C ASN A 744 -30.80 0.73 14.27
N CYS A 745 -30.00 1.69 14.72
CA CYS A 745 -29.68 1.87 16.15
C CYS A 745 -30.00 3.26 16.72
N GLY A 746 -30.61 4.16 15.95
CA GLY A 746 -30.97 5.52 16.38
C GLY A 746 -29.81 6.50 16.59
N SER A 747 -28.56 6.07 16.45
CA SER A 747 -27.36 6.89 16.71
C SER A 747 -27.23 8.08 15.77
N SER A 748 -26.84 9.25 16.29
CA SER A 748 -26.51 10.43 15.48
C SER A 748 -25.04 10.47 14.99
N ASP A 749 -24.18 9.54 15.42
CA ASP A 749 -22.78 9.47 14.95
C ASP A 749 -22.70 8.78 13.58
N ILE A 750 -22.98 9.58 12.55
CA ILE A 750 -23.07 9.15 11.16
C ILE A 750 -21.89 9.71 10.36
N TYR A 751 -21.22 8.82 9.64
CA TYR A 751 -20.32 9.17 8.55
C TYR A 751 -21.12 9.46 7.29
N ASN A 752 -20.89 10.60 6.64
CA ASN A 752 -21.39 10.87 5.30
C ASN A 752 -20.20 11.01 4.31
N SER A 753 -20.29 10.28 3.20
CA SER A 753 -19.30 10.31 2.12
C SER A 753 -19.13 11.69 1.46
N ILE A 754 -20.08 12.62 1.62
CA ILE A 754 -19.94 14.01 1.14
C ILE A 754 -18.65 14.66 1.68
N GLU A 755 -18.22 14.29 2.89
CA GLU A 755 -16.98 14.78 3.47
C GLU A 755 -15.75 14.38 2.64
N ILE A 756 -15.63 13.10 2.24
CA ILE A 756 -14.49 12.64 1.42
C ILE A 756 -14.59 13.18 -0.01
N ILE A 757 -15.80 13.27 -0.57
CA ILE A 757 -16.06 13.87 -1.88
C ILE A 757 -15.50 15.29 -1.95
N ASN A 758 -15.80 16.13 -0.96
CA ASN A 758 -15.32 17.52 -0.92
C ASN A 758 -13.80 17.60 -0.77
N VAL A 759 -13.18 16.67 -0.04
CA VAL A 759 -11.71 16.58 0.06
C VAL A 759 -11.10 16.22 -1.30
N ILE A 760 -11.64 15.21 -1.98
CA ILE A 760 -11.16 14.80 -3.31
C ILE A 760 -11.33 15.94 -4.32
N ARG A 761 -12.46 16.66 -4.34
CA ARG A 761 -12.68 17.84 -5.17
C ARG A 761 -11.66 18.95 -4.90
N SER A 762 -11.41 19.24 -3.61
CA SER A 762 -10.40 20.22 -3.21
C SER A 762 -9.01 19.85 -3.73
N LEU A 763 -8.60 18.58 -3.58
CA LEU A 763 -7.31 18.08 -4.07
C LEU A 763 -7.22 18.05 -5.60
N ALA A 764 -8.31 17.70 -6.28
CA ALA A 764 -8.39 17.69 -7.74
C ALA A 764 -8.14 19.08 -8.33
N GLN A 765 -8.60 20.14 -7.67
CA GLN A 765 -8.28 21.53 -8.07
C GLN A 765 -6.82 21.90 -7.81
N GLU A 766 -6.13 21.25 -6.86
CA GLU A 766 -4.74 21.54 -6.52
C GLU A 766 -3.76 21.01 -7.56
N VAL A 767 -4.05 19.86 -8.19
CA VAL A 767 -3.15 19.13 -9.09
C VAL A 767 -3.46 19.35 -10.58
N ASP A 768 -2.57 18.92 -11.47
CA ASP A 768 -2.84 18.96 -12.92
C ASP A 768 -3.62 17.74 -13.41
N VAL A 769 -3.39 16.56 -12.82
CA VAL A 769 -4.02 15.30 -13.25
C VAL A 769 -4.53 14.48 -12.06
N VAL A 770 -5.71 13.89 -12.20
CA VAL A 770 -6.30 12.91 -11.28
C VAL A 770 -6.14 11.53 -11.91
N LEU A 771 -5.50 10.63 -11.18
CA LEU A 771 -5.27 9.24 -11.53
C LEU A 771 -6.15 8.35 -10.64
N ILE A 772 -7.07 7.63 -11.25
CA ILE A 772 -7.95 6.70 -10.56
C ILE A 772 -7.25 5.35 -10.53
N GLY A 773 -6.90 4.87 -9.34
CA GLY A 773 -6.19 3.61 -9.09
C GLY A 773 -7.02 2.61 -8.31
N THR A 774 -8.29 2.47 -8.66
CA THR A 774 -9.22 1.49 -8.08
C THR A 774 -8.90 0.06 -8.53
N ASP A 775 -9.51 -0.94 -7.89
CA ASP A 775 -9.35 -2.36 -8.28
C ASP A 775 -9.66 -2.59 -9.77
N PRO A 776 -8.96 -3.51 -10.45
CA PRO A 776 -9.12 -3.76 -11.88
C PRO A 776 -10.32 -4.67 -12.18
N ASP A 777 -11.50 -4.34 -11.68
CA ASP A 777 -12.77 -5.04 -11.93
C ASP A 777 -13.90 -4.05 -12.27
N THR A 778 -15.08 -4.55 -12.68
CA THR A 778 -16.24 -3.71 -13.02
C THR A 778 -16.70 -2.83 -11.85
N GLU A 779 -16.58 -3.33 -10.61
CA GLU A 779 -16.91 -2.58 -9.38
C GLU A 779 -15.94 -1.39 -9.19
N GLY A 780 -14.64 -1.65 -9.32
CA GLY A 780 -13.58 -0.65 -9.27
C GLY A 780 -13.67 0.38 -10.40
N GLU A 781 -14.07 -0.03 -11.61
CA GLU A 781 -14.31 0.90 -12.71
C GLU A 781 -15.49 1.84 -12.42
N LYS A 782 -16.59 1.33 -11.85
CA LYS A 782 -17.71 2.18 -11.43
C LYS A 782 -17.32 3.14 -10.31
N ILE A 783 -16.61 2.69 -9.28
CA ILE A 783 -16.09 3.59 -8.22
C ILE A 783 -15.22 4.68 -8.84
N GLY A 784 -14.37 4.29 -9.79
CA GLY A 784 -13.54 5.22 -10.55
C GLY A 784 -14.37 6.24 -11.31
N TRP A 785 -15.41 5.81 -11.99
CA TRP A 785 -16.32 6.66 -12.75
C TRP A 785 -17.07 7.65 -11.87
N ASP A 786 -17.58 7.22 -10.71
CA ASP A 786 -18.21 8.11 -9.72
C ASP A 786 -17.24 9.24 -9.32
N ILE A 787 -15.99 8.88 -9.01
CA ILE A 787 -14.95 9.84 -8.61
C ILE A 787 -14.64 10.78 -9.78
N ALA A 788 -14.51 10.26 -11.00
CA ALA A 788 -14.23 11.03 -12.20
C ALA A 788 -15.30 12.10 -12.45
N ILE A 789 -16.58 11.70 -12.46
CA ILE A 789 -17.72 12.60 -12.64
C ILE A 789 -17.79 13.64 -11.52
N THR A 790 -17.50 13.23 -10.29
CA THR A 790 -17.48 14.10 -9.10
C THR A 790 -16.46 15.23 -9.19
N VAL A 791 -15.29 14.97 -9.79
CA VAL A 791 -14.18 15.93 -9.91
C VAL A 791 -14.15 16.66 -11.26
N LYS A 792 -14.91 16.21 -12.26
CA LYS A 792 -14.89 16.76 -13.62
C LYS A 792 -15.12 18.28 -13.70
N PRO A 793 -16.03 18.91 -12.94
CA PRO A 793 -16.18 20.37 -12.96
C PRO A 793 -14.95 21.14 -12.46
N PHE A 794 -14.05 20.46 -11.75
CA PHE A 794 -12.92 21.03 -11.05
C PHE A 794 -11.59 20.80 -11.77
N THR A 795 -11.50 19.74 -12.58
CA THR A 795 -10.31 19.40 -13.37
C THR A 795 -10.69 18.59 -14.62
N SER A 796 -9.95 18.81 -15.69
CA SER A 796 -10.11 18.10 -16.95
C SER A 796 -9.24 16.85 -17.06
N GLY A 797 -8.06 16.87 -16.45
CA GLY A 797 -7.06 15.82 -16.55
C GLY A 797 -7.44 14.64 -15.66
N ILE A 798 -8.33 13.77 -16.11
CA ILE A 798 -8.72 12.56 -15.36
C ILE A 798 -8.34 11.33 -16.17
N LYS A 799 -7.61 10.41 -15.54
CA LYS A 799 -7.17 9.15 -16.14
C LYS A 799 -7.34 7.99 -15.16
N ARG A 800 -7.37 6.79 -15.71
CA ARG A 800 -7.44 5.51 -15.01
C ARG A 800 -6.11 4.80 -15.13
N ILE A 801 -5.61 4.27 -14.03
CA ILE A 801 -4.38 3.46 -13.98
C ILE A 801 -4.73 2.09 -13.38
N GLU A 802 -4.19 1.02 -13.95
CA GLU A 802 -4.51 -0.36 -13.54
C GLU A 802 -3.26 -1.11 -13.11
N PHE A 803 -3.38 -1.88 -12.03
CA PHE A 803 -2.33 -2.73 -11.52
C PHE A 803 -2.94 -3.96 -10.82
N HIS A 804 -2.41 -5.14 -11.11
CA HIS A 804 -2.89 -6.42 -10.54
C HIS A 804 -2.09 -6.87 -9.31
N GLU A 805 -1.06 -6.10 -8.95
CA GLU A 805 -0.28 -6.27 -7.72
C GLU A 805 0.15 -4.89 -7.21
N ILE A 806 0.27 -4.74 -5.89
CA ILE A 806 0.71 -3.50 -5.26
C ILE A 806 2.20 -3.63 -5.00
N THR A 807 3.00 -3.38 -6.05
CA THR A 807 4.47 -3.36 -6.01
C THR A 807 4.99 -2.06 -6.61
N LYS A 808 6.21 -1.62 -6.23
CA LYS A 808 6.79 -0.40 -6.78
C LYS A 808 6.83 -0.44 -8.31
N ARG A 809 7.26 -1.57 -8.86
CA ARG A 809 7.32 -1.82 -10.30
C ARG A 809 5.96 -1.68 -10.98
N ALA A 810 4.93 -2.36 -10.45
CA ALA A 810 3.59 -2.31 -11.03
C ALA A 810 2.99 -0.90 -11.00
N ILE A 811 3.18 -0.15 -9.90
CA ILE A 811 2.72 1.23 -9.78
C ILE A 811 3.43 2.14 -10.78
N ILE A 812 4.76 2.05 -10.93
CA ILE A 812 5.50 2.83 -11.93
C ILE A 812 5.01 2.51 -13.36
N GLN A 813 4.77 1.24 -13.67
CA GLN A 813 4.25 0.84 -14.98
C GLN A 813 2.84 1.39 -15.23
N ALA A 814 1.97 1.37 -14.21
CA ALA A 814 0.62 1.91 -14.28
C ALA A 814 0.63 3.43 -14.48
N LEU A 815 1.51 4.16 -13.78
CA LEU A 815 1.68 5.62 -13.94
C LEU A 815 2.15 6.01 -15.35
N LYS A 816 2.93 5.15 -16.01
CA LYS A 816 3.42 5.37 -17.39
C LYS A 816 2.39 5.04 -18.47
N ASN A 817 1.38 4.22 -18.17
CA ASN A 817 0.37 3.77 -19.13
C ASN A 817 -1.06 4.10 -18.66
N PRO A 818 -1.40 5.39 -18.43
CA PRO A 818 -2.75 5.78 -18.05
C PRO A 818 -3.72 5.64 -19.23
N ARG A 819 -4.93 5.13 -18.96
CA ARG A 819 -6.05 5.05 -19.93
C ARG A 819 -7.22 5.97 -19.55
N SER A 820 -8.20 6.09 -20.43
CA SER A 820 -9.52 6.65 -20.08
C SER A 820 -10.35 5.62 -19.33
N LEU A 821 -11.38 6.05 -18.60
CA LEU A 821 -12.37 5.14 -18.02
C LEU A 821 -13.14 4.43 -19.14
N ASN A 822 -13.52 3.18 -18.88
CA ASN A 822 -14.29 2.36 -19.79
C ASN A 822 -15.77 2.40 -19.40
N GLU A 823 -16.58 3.12 -20.18
CA GLU A 823 -18.03 3.27 -19.95
C GLU A 823 -18.78 1.93 -20.08
N ASN A 824 -18.28 0.96 -20.87
CA ASN A 824 -18.91 -0.36 -21.01
C ASN A 824 -18.85 -1.14 -19.69
N LEU A 825 -17.70 -1.12 -19.00
CA LEU A 825 -17.53 -1.74 -17.68
C LEU A 825 -18.46 -1.09 -16.64
N VAL A 826 -18.69 0.23 -16.75
CA VAL A 826 -19.64 0.96 -15.91
C VAL A 826 -21.07 0.51 -16.22
N GLY A 827 -21.44 0.44 -17.51
CA GLY A 827 -22.74 -0.06 -17.97
C GLY A 827 -23.05 -1.47 -17.46
N ALA A 828 -22.08 -2.39 -17.55
CA ALA A 828 -22.22 -3.76 -17.03
C ALA A 828 -22.44 -3.76 -15.50
N GLN A 829 -21.75 -2.90 -14.77
CA GLN A 829 -21.95 -2.73 -13.32
C GLN A 829 -23.35 -2.17 -13.00
N LEU A 830 -23.83 -1.20 -13.78
CA LEU A 830 -25.17 -0.60 -13.63
C LEU A 830 -26.26 -1.65 -13.84
N VAL A 831 -26.19 -2.42 -14.93
CA VAL A 831 -27.12 -3.52 -15.23
C VAL A 831 -27.22 -4.47 -14.03
N ARG A 832 -26.07 -4.95 -13.55
CA ARG A 832 -26.01 -5.83 -12.37
C ARG A 832 -26.67 -5.21 -11.16
N ARG A 833 -26.28 -3.98 -10.82
CA ARG A 833 -26.69 -3.31 -9.58
C ARG A 833 -28.18 -3.02 -9.59
N ILE A 834 -28.72 -2.59 -10.72
CA ILE A 834 -30.14 -2.27 -10.91
C ILE A 834 -30.98 -3.54 -10.87
N GLU A 835 -30.59 -4.59 -11.59
CA GLU A 835 -31.37 -5.83 -11.60
C GLU A 835 -31.39 -6.50 -10.22
N ASP A 836 -30.23 -6.63 -9.56
CA ASP A 836 -30.15 -7.18 -8.21
C ASP A 836 -31.00 -6.35 -7.23
N ARG A 837 -31.08 -5.02 -7.42
CA ARG A 837 -31.93 -4.12 -6.64
C ARG A 837 -33.41 -4.39 -6.91
N TRP A 838 -33.84 -4.45 -8.16
CA TRP A 838 -35.24 -4.66 -8.54
C TRP A 838 -35.77 -6.02 -8.07
N ILE A 839 -35.10 -7.11 -8.43
CA ILE A 839 -35.50 -8.46 -8.01
C ILE A 839 -35.43 -8.59 -6.49
N GLY A 840 -34.35 -8.07 -5.90
CA GLY A 840 -34.13 -8.14 -4.46
C GLY A 840 -35.23 -7.45 -3.66
N PHE A 841 -35.58 -6.21 -4.00
CA PHE A 841 -36.60 -5.44 -3.29
C PHE A 841 -37.99 -6.01 -3.50
N GLU A 842 -38.38 -6.32 -4.75
CA GLU A 842 -39.70 -6.85 -5.06
C GLU A 842 -39.97 -8.18 -4.34
N LEU A 843 -39.07 -9.14 -4.48
CA LEU A 843 -39.25 -10.43 -3.85
C LEU A 843 -39.16 -10.35 -2.32
N SER A 844 -38.32 -9.46 -1.76
CA SER A 844 -38.27 -9.25 -0.31
C SER A 844 -39.60 -8.68 0.22
N LYS A 845 -40.21 -7.70 -0.47
CA LYS A 845 -41.54 -7.19 -0.09
C LYS A 845 -42.59 -8.29 -0.09
N LYS A 846 -42.59 -9.19 -1.10
CA LYS A 846 -43.49 -10.35 -1.15
C LYS A 846 -43.28 -11.29 0.03
N LEU A 847 -42.03 -11.58 0.39
CA LEU A 847 -41.72 -12.36 1.59
C LEU A 847 -42.21 -11.67 2.87
N TRP A 848 -42.09 -10.34 2.98
CA TRP A 848 -42.56 -9.60 4.14
C TRP A 848 -44.07 -9.66 4.28
N SER A 849 -44.80 -9.52 3.17
CA SER A 849 -46.26 -9.64 3.15
C SER A 849 -46.73 -11.05 3.51
N TYR A 850 -46.04 -12.09 3.02
CA TYR A 850 -46.45 -13.48 3.25
C TYR A 850 -46.07 -14.00 4.65
N PHE A 851 -44.86 -13.71 5.13
CA PHE A 851 -44.33 -14.25 6.39
C PHE A 851 -44.39 -13.26 7.57
N GLY A 852 -44.81 -12.00 7.36
CA GLY A 852 -44.86 -10.96 8.39
C GLY A 852 -43.49 -10.47 8.90
N GLN A 853 -42.39 -10.84 8.24
CA GLN A 853 -41.03 -10.56 8.72
C GLN A 853 -40.24 -9.67 7.77
N LYS A 854 -40.06 -8.39 8.13
CA LYS A 854 -39.28 -7.40 7.36
C LYS A 854 -37.77 -7.72 7.26
N THR A 855 -37.30 -8.72 7.99
CA THR A 855 -35.89 -9.17 7.97
C THR A 855 -35.60 -10.18 6.88
N LEU A 856 -36.61 -10.68 6.14
CA LEU A 856 -36.41 -11.60 5.04
C LEU A 856 -35.84 -10.90 3.81
N SER A 857 -35.05 -11.63 3.01
CA SER A 857 -34.56 -11.12 1.74
C SER A 857 -34.54 -12.21 0.68
N ALA A 858 -34.92 -11.86 -0.54
CA ALA A 858 -34.83 -12.74 -1.71
C ALA A 858 -33.90 -12.13 -2.76
N GLY A 859 -33.34 -12.97 -3.64
CA GLY A 859 -32.40 -12.50 -4.65
C GLY A 859 -32.00 -13.61 -5.60
N ARG A 860 -31.72 -13.22 -6.85
CA ARG A 860 -31.47 -14.12 -7.98
C ARG A 860 -30.43 -15.20 -7.71
N VAL A 861 -29.33 -14.84 -7.05
CA VAL A 861 -28.23 -15.78 -6.76
C VAL A 861 -28.39 -16.50 -5.42
N GLN A 862 -28.92 -15.83 -4.40
CA GLN A 862 -29.04 -16.43 -3.06
C GLN A 862 -30.04 -17.58 -3.01
N THR A 863 -31.14 -17.49 -3.77
CA THR A 863 -32.20 -18.51 -3.71
C THR A 863 -31.80 -19.85 -4.36
N PRO A 864 -31.16 -19.90 -5.55
CA PRO A 864 -30.60 -21.14 -6.08
C PRO A 864 -29.62 -21.83 -5.12
N VAL A 865 -28.74 -21.04 -4.49
CA VAL A 865 -27.75 -21.57 -3.56
C VAL A 865 -28.42 -22.16 -2.31
N LEU A 866 -29.47 -21.53 -1.80
CA LEU A 866 -30.30 -22.09 -0.73
C LEU A 866 -30.95 -23.41 -1.18
N GLY A 867 -31.47 -23.46 -2.40
CA GLY A 867 -32.02 -24.66 -3.03
C GLY A 867 -31.04 -25.83 -3.02
N TRP A 868 -29.79 -25.62 -3.46
CA TRP A 868 -28.76 -26.66 -3.46
C TRP A 868 -28.48 -27.22 -2.07
N ILE A 869 -28.45 -26.36 -1.05
CA ILE A 869 -28.23 -26.78 0.33
C ILE A 869 -29.41 -27.63 0.82
N ILE A 870 -30.65 -27.27 0.45
CA ILE A 870 -31.86 -28.03 0.80
C ILE A 870 -31.90 -29.37 0.07
N GLU A 871 -31.64 -29.39 -1.24
CA GLU A 871 -31.57 -30.61 -2.04
C GLU A 871 -30.52 -31.57 -1.50
N ARG A 872 -29.31 -31.08 -1.24
CA ARG A 872 -28.24 -31.87 -0.65
C ARG A 872 -28.58 -32.37 0.75
N TYR A 873 -29.29 -31.58 1.55
CA TYR A 873 -29.78 -32.03 2.85
C TYR A 873 -30.80 -33.18 2.71
N ASN A 874 -31.72 -33.09 1.77
CA ASN A 874 -32.70 -34.15 1.49
C ASN A 874 -32.03 -35.43 0.97
N GLU A 875 -31.05 -35.31 0.07
CA GLU A 875 -30.22 -36.45 -0.38
C GLU A 875 -29.44 -37.08 0.78
N HIS A 876 -28.89 -36.26 1.67
CA HIS A 876 -28.19 -36.73 2.87
C HIS A 876 -29.11 -37.54 3.79
N LEU A 877 -30.37 -37.12 3.96
CA LEU A 877 -31.35 -37.86 4.75
C LEU A 877 -31.73 -39.20 4.10
N LYS A 878 -31.89 -39.24 2.77
CA LYS A 878 -32.25 -40.44 2.00
C LYS A 878 -31.10 -41.44 1.85
N SER A 879 -29.84 -40.98 1.86
CA SER A 879 -28.64 -41.78 1.55
C SER A 879 -28.04 -42.58 2.73
N ARG A 880 -28.80 -42.78 3.82
CA ARG A 880 -28.33 -43.48 5.02
C ARG A 880 -28.21 -44.98 4.78
N LYS A 881 -26.99 -45.46 4.63
CA LYS A 881 -26.67 -46.89 4.51
C LYS A 881 -25.99 -47.41 5.78
N LEU A 882 -26.12 -48.71 6.02
CA LEU A 882 -25.34 -49.39 7.05
C LEU A 882 -23.97 -49.72 6.47
N ILE A 883 -22.90 -49.20 7.10
CA ILE A 883 -21.52 -49.47 6.69
C ILE A 883 -20.85 -50.27 7.80
N PHE A 884 -20.22 -51.39 7.44
CA PHE A 884 -19.44 -52.23 8.35
C PHE A 884 -17.96 -51.85 8.23
N TYR A 885 -17.40 -51.26 9.29
CA TYR A 885 -15.96 -51.03 9.38
C TYR A 885 -15.31 -52.25 10.02
N VAL A 886 -14.50 -52.98 9.24
CA VAL A 886 -13.77 -54.17 9.66
C VAL A 886 -12.31 -53.77 9.88
N THR A 887 -11.84 -53.89 11.12
CA THR A 887 -10.44 -53.63 11.49
C THR A 887 -9.70 -54.97 11.54
N LEU A 888 -8.63 -55.07 10.75
CA LEU A 888 -7.80 -56.27 10.61
C LEU A 888 -6.63 -56.29 11.59
N SER A 889 -5.96 -57.44 11.74
CA SER A 889 -4.82 -57.64 12.65
C SER A 889 -3.61 -56.74 12.36
N ASN A 890 -3.49 -56.20 11.14
CA ASN A 890 -2.49 -55.19 10.75
C ASN A 890 -2.95 -53.73 10.97
N ASN A 891 -4.03 -53.51 11.73
CA ASN A 891 -4.69 -52.22 11.96
C ASN A 891 -5.28 -51.55 10.69
N LEU A 892 -5.35 -52.25 9.55
CA LEU A 892 -6.07 -51.75 8.39
C LEU A 892 -7.58 -51.78 8.69
N GLN A 893 -8.25 -50.64 8.53
CA GLN A 893 -9.70 -50.55 8.61
C GLN A 893 -10.30 -50.46 7.21
N VAL A 894 -11.11 -51.45 6.85
CA VAL A 894 -11.80 -51.53 5.56
C VAL A 894 -13.29 -51.33 5.78
N ALA A 895 -13.90 -50.44 5.01
CA ALA A 895 -15.35 -50.23 5.04
C ALA A 895 -16.03 -51.15 4.03
N PHE A 896 -17.12 -51.81 4.40
CA PHE A 896 -17.99 -52.58 3.50
C PHE A 896 -19.40 -51.98 3.55
N ASP A 897 -19.92 -51.58 2.39
CA ASP A 897 -21.24 -50.95 2.21
C ASP A 897 -22.22 -51.83 1.43
N ASN A 898 -21.79 -53.05 1.05
CA ASN A 898 -22.57 -54.08 0.36
C ASN A 898 -23.10 -55.19 1.27
N ILE A 899 -22.70 -55.23 2.55
CA ILE A 899 -23.20 -56.20 3.53
C ILE A 899 -24.63 -55.82 3.93
N ARG A 900 -25.59 -56.71 3.66
CA ARG A 900 -27.02 -56.51 3.96
C ARG A 900 -27.42 -57.28 5.22
N LEU A 901 -28.38 -56.74 5.98
CA LEU A 901 -28.87 -57.41 7.18
C LEU A 901 -29.89 -58.52 6.90
N GLU A 902 -30.60 -58.47 5.76
CA GLU A 902 -31.54 -59.54 5.33
C GLU A 902 -32.53 -59.99 6.42
N GLY A 903 -33.04 -59.05 7.23
CA GLY A 903 -33.97 -59.34 8.34
C GLY A 903 -33.31 -59.79 9.66
N ARG A 904 -31.99 -60.05 9.68
CA ARG A 904 -31.21 -60.46 10.86
C ARG A 904 -30.82 -59.28 11.76
N LYS A 905 -30.56 -59.53 13.05
CA LYS A 905 -30.10 -58.49 13.97
C LYS A 905 -28.66 -58.12 13.67
N LYS A 906 -28.30 -56.84 13.79
CA LYS A 906 -26.94 -56.32 13.58
C LYS A 906 -25.86 -57.11 14.37
N LYS A 907 -26.17 -57.59 15.58
CA LYS A 907 -25.23 -58.36 16.40
C LYS A 907 -24.92 -59.73 15.79
N GLU A 908 -25.91 -60.41 15.22
CA GLU A 908 -25.78 -61.73 14.60
C GLU A 908 -24.84 -61.66 13.39
N VAL A 909 -25.06 -60.70 12.49
CA VAL A 909 -24.19 -60.47 11.32
C VAL A 909 -22.76 -60.09 11.74
N ILE A 910 -22.58 -59.36 12.84
CA ILE A 910 -21.24 -59.04 13.35
C ILE A 910 -20.52 -60.29 13.89
N GLU A 911 -21.21 -61.16 14.63
CA GLU A 911 -20.61 -62.41 15.15
C GLU A 911 -20.25 -63.38 14.02
N GLU A 912 -21.11 -63.51 13.02
CA GLU A 912 -20.83 -64.30 11.81
C GLU A 912 -19.55 -63.80 11.11
N LEU A 913 -19.47 -62.49 10.84
CA LEU A 913 -18.32 -61.91 10.14
C LEU A 913 -17.03 -62.01 10.96
N LYS A 914 -17.07 -62.06 12.30
CA LYS A 914 -15.87 -62.26 13.13
C LYS A 914 -15.24 -63.64 12.93
N GLY A 915 -16.03 -64.64 12.52
CA GLY A 915 -15.54 -65.99 12.23
C GLY A 915 -14.81 -66.12 10.89
N TYR A 916 -14.80 -65.06 10.06
CA TYR A 916 -14.15 -65.09 8.75
C TYR A 916 -12.69 -64.63 8.81
N THR A 917 -11.88 -65.20 7.93
CA THR A 917 -10.53 -64.72 7.63
C THR A 917 -10.60 -63.73 6.47
N VAL A 918 -9.80 -62.65 6.52
CA VAL A 918 -9.73 -61.66 5.46
C VAL A 918 -8.50 -61.89 4.60
N THR A 919 -8.70 -62.14 3.31
CA THR A 919 -7.59 -62.28 2.35
C THR A 919 -7.31 -60.95 1.68
N LEU A 920 -6.06 -60.50 1.73
CA LEU A 920 -5.58 -59.30 1.06
C LEU A 920 -4.66 -59.69 -0.11
N LYS A 921 -5.07 -59.40 -1.35
CA LYS A 921 -4.31 -59.68 -2.57
C LYS A 921 -4.04 -58.42 -3.36
N ARG A 922 -2.79 -58.17 -3.78
CA ARG A 922 -2.42 -57.06 -4.65
C ARG A 922 -2.93 -57.32 -6.06
N VAL A 923 -3.51 -56.30 -6.66
CA VAL A 923 -4.13 -56.33 -7.99
C VAL A 923 -3.23 -55.64 -9.02
N SER A 924 -2.61 -54.52 -8.65
CA SER A 924 -1.71 -53.78 -9.54
C SER A 924 -0.71 -52.93 -8.76
N SER A 925 0.45 -52.66 -9.35
CA SER A 925 1.44 -51.70 -8.85
C SER A 925 2.00 -50.89 -10.02
N ASN A 926 1.69 -49.60 -10.06
CA ASN A 926 1.99 -48.71 -11.19
C ASN A 926 2.84 -47.52 -10.74
N LYS A 927 3.85 -47.16 -11.55
CA LYS A 927 4.58 -45.90 -11.41
C LYS A 927 3.74 -44.76 -11.96
N VAL A 928 3.34 -43.83 -11.11
CA VAL A 928 2.48 -42.69 -11.47
C VAL A 928 3.28 -41.40 -11.36
N THR A 929 3.25 -40.61 -12.42
CA THR A 929 3.75 -39.22 -12.37
C THR A 929 2.61 -38.32 -11.93
N LEU A 930 2.73 -37.74 -10.74
CA LEU A 930 1.77 -36.80 -10.20
C LEU A 930 2.23 -35.37 -10.54
N ASN A 931 1.44 -34.67 -11.35
CA ASN A 931 1.68 -33.25 -11.62
C ASN A 931 1.29 -32.39 -10.41
N PRO A 932 2.00 -31.27 -10.19
CA PRO A 932 1.58 -30.33 -9.17
C PRO A 932 0.22 -29.75 -9.52
N PRO A 933 -0.57 -29.33 -8.53
CA PRO A 933 -1.81 -28.63 -8.80
C PRO A 933 -1.57 -27.19 -9.31
N PRO A 934 -2.55 -26.58 -10.01
CA PRO A 934 -2.44 -25.20 -10.47
C PRO A 934 -2.32 -24.22 -9.28
N PRO A 935 -1.77 -23.01 -9.53
CA PRO A 935 -1.81 -21.95 -8.54
C PRO A 935 -3.26 -21.57 -8.22
N PHE A 936 -3.45 -20.87 -7.09
CA PHE A 936 -4.80 -20.58 -6.62
C PHE A 936 -5.55 -19.61 -7.54
N SER A 937 -6.79 -19.97 -7.83
CA SER A 937 -7.91 -19.07 -8.12
C SER A 937 -8.67 -18.75 -6.82
N THR A 938 -9.64 -17.84 -6.85
CA THR A 938 -10.42 -17.48 -5.63
C THR A 938 -11.13 -18.69 -5.02
N ASP A 939 -11.81 -19.51 -5.83
CA ASP A 939 -12.55 -20.68 -5.37
C ASP A 939 -11.65 -21.77 -4.75
N THR A 940 -10.51 -22.06 -5.38
CA THR A 940 -9.55 -23.07 -4.88
C THR A 940 -8.85 -22.57 -3.62
N MET A 941 -8.50 -21.28 -3.54
CA MET A 941 -7.99 -20.66 -2.32
C MET A 941 -9.01 -20.79 -1.19
N LEU A 942 -10.26 -20.37 -1.41
CA LEU A 942 -11.30 -20.43 -0.38
C LEU A 942 -11.54 -21.85 0.11
N THR A 943 -11.56 -22.81 -0.81
CA THR A 943 -11.79 -24.22 -0.49
C THR A 943 -10.74 -24.78 0.45
N GLU A 944 -9.46 -24.54 0.16
CA GLU A 944 -8.37 -25.04 0.99
C GLU A 944 -8.16 -24.21 2.26
N ALA A 945 -8.27 -22.89 2.17
CA ALA A 945 -8.03 -21.98 3.28
C ALA A 945 -9.07 -22.12 4.39
N VAL A 946 -10.35 -22.35 4.06
CA VAL A 946 -11.40 -22.62 5.07
C VAL A 946 -11.03 -23.84 5.93
N ARG A 947 -10.57 -24.92 5.29
CA ARG A 947 -10.15 -26.16 5.97
C ARG A 947 -8.88 -25.94 6.78
N ALA A 948 -7.89 -25.28 6.20
CA ALA A 948 -6.59 -25.04 6.85
C ALA A 948 -6.72 -24.07 8.04
N LEU A 949 -7.46 -22.96 7.88
CA LEU A 949 -7.58 -21.89 8.87
C LEU A 949 -8.70 -22.13 9.88
N LYS A 950 -9.62 -23.05 9.59
CA LYS A 950 -10.82 -23.36 10.40
C LYS A 950 -11.69 -22.11 10.63
N THR A 951 -11.96 -21.37 9.56
CA THR A 951 -12.81 -20.17 9.58
C THR A 951 -13.70 -20.10 8.34
N GLY A 952 -14.70 -19.21 8.33
CA GLY A 952 -15.62 -19.01 7.22
C GLY A 952 -15.00 -18.24 6.05
N VAL A 953 -15.67 -18.31 4.89
CA VAL A 953 -15.20 -17.74 3.61
C VAL A 953 -15.04 -16.21 3.65
N ASP A 954 -15.92 -15.52 4.40
CA ASP A 954 -15.88 -14.07 4.62
C ASP A 954 -14.60 -13.63 5.33
N GLU A 955 -14.12 -14.40 6.31
CA GLU A 955 -12.86 -14.09 6.97
C GLU A 955 -11.66 -14.36 6.05
N VAL A 956 -11.67 -15.46 5.28
CA VAL A 956 -10.60 -15.75 4.33
C VAL A 956 -10.48 -14.65 3.27
N MET A 957 -11.60 -14.18 2.71
CA MET A 957 -11.60 -13.08 1.74
C MET A 957 -11.03 -11.79 2.34
N ARG A 958 -11.41 -11.44 3.58
CA ARG A 958 -10.81 -10.29 4.28
C ARG A 958 -9.30 -10.43 4.45
N LEU A 959 -8.82 -11.61 4.85
CA LEU A 959 -7.38 -11.88 5.00
C LEU A 959 -6.65 -11.79 3.65
N ALA A 960 -7.25 -12.30 2.57
CA ALA A 960 -6.68 -12.21 1.23
C ALA A 960 -6.65 -10.76 0.72
N GLN A 961 -7.71 -9.99 0.96
CA GLN A 961 -7.75 -8.56 0.68
C GLN A 961 -6.66 -7.82 1.45
N ASP A 962 -6.52 -8.07 2.75
CA ASP A 962 -5.44 -7.50 3.57
C ASP A 962 -4.06 -7.84 2.99
N LEU A 963 -3.80 -9.10 2.59
CA LEU A 963 -2.52 -9.50 1.97
C LEU A 963 -2.27 -8.81 0.62
N PHE A 964 -3.30 -8.64 -0.20
CA PHE A 964 -3.22 -7.91 -1.47
C PHE A 964 -2.91 -6.43 -1.24
N GLU A 965 -3.66 -5.76 -0.34
CA GLU A 965 -3.49 -4.34 0.01
C GLU A 965 -2.12 -4.02 0.64
N LEU A 966 -1.51 -5.02 1.29
CA LEU A 966 -0.14 -4.96 1.81
C LEU A 966 0.93 -5.25 0.77
N GLY A 967 0.56 -5.54 -0.48
CA GLY A 967 1.48 -5.82 -1.58
C GLY A 967 2.21 -7.15 -1.45
N LEU A 968 1.62 -8.14 -0.76
CA LEU A 968 2.22 -9.46 -0.52
C LEU A 968 1.74 -10.52 -1.52
N ILE A 969 0.53 -10.36 -2.07
CA ILE A 969 -0.04 -11.25 -3.09
C ILE A 969 -0.62 -10.44 -4.25
N THR A 970 -0.83 -11.10 -5.40
CA THR A 970 -1.61 -10.57 -6.53
C THR A 970 -3.09 -10.42 -6.18
N TYR A 971 -3.85 -9.78 -7.07
CA TYR A 971 -5.28 -9.57 -6.89
C TYR A 971 -6.04 -10.87 -6.60
N HIS A 972 -6.77 -10.90 -5.49
CA HIS A 972 -7.32 -12.11 -4.88
C HIS A 972 -8.71 -12.51 -5.40
N ARG A 973 -9.34 -11.66 -6.21
CA ARG A 973 -10.63 -11.91 -6.88
C ARG A 973 -10.39 -12.27 -8.35
N THR A 974 -10.02 -13.52 -8.61
CA THR A 974 -9.61 -14.01 -9.93
C THR A 974 -10.12 -15.44 -10.12
N ASP A 975 -10.69 -15.70 -11.29
CA ASP A 975 -11.07 -17.06 -11.70
C ASP A 975 -9.96 -17.77 -12.50
N SER A 976 -8.92 -17.03 -12.91
CA SER A 976 -7.81 -17.50 -13.73
C SER A 976 -6.73 -18.21 -12.93
N THR A 977 -6.09 -19.20 -13.57
CA THR A 977 -4.88 -19.87 -13.06
C THR A 977 -3.61 -19.44 -13.78
N ARG A 978 -3.70 -18.47 -14.71
CA ARG A 978 -2.57 -17.98 -15.50
C ARG A 978 -1.47 -17.39 -14.62
N VAL A 979 -0.21 -17.68 -14.96
CA VAL A 979 0.99 -17.14 -14.31
C VAL A 979 1.75 -16.24 -15.29
N SER A 980 1.99 -14.99 -14.91
CA SER A 980 2.74 -14.03 -15.73
C SER A 980 4.22 -14.37 -15.84
N SER A 981 4.92 -13.74 -16.78
CA SER A 981 6.39 -13.81 -16.86
C SER A 981 7.07 -13.35 -15.57
N ALA A 982 6.52 -12.31 -14.91
CA ALA A 982 7.00 -11.84 -13.61
C ALA A 982 6.82 -12.90 -12.52
N GLY A 983 5.65 -13.54 -12.47
CA GLY A 983 5.39 -14.66 -11.57
C GLY A 983 6.37 -15.82 -11.76
N ARG A 984 6.58 -16.25 -13.01
CA ARG A 984 7.55 -17.32 -13.32
C ARG A 984 8.99 -16.96 -12.90
N LYS A 985 9.40 -15.69 -13.04
CA LYS A 985 10.71 -15.21 -12.55
C LYS A 985 10.82 -15.31 -11.02
N ILE A 986 9.77 -14.94 -10.28
CA ILE A 986 9.72 -15.07 -8.82
C ILE A 986 9.86 -16.53 -8.39
N ALA A 987 9.13 -17.44 -9.04
CA ALA A 987 9.23 -18.86 -8.75
C ALA A 987 10.61 -19.42 -9.09
N LYS A 988 11.18 -19.05 -10.25
CA LYS A 988 12.54 -19.45 -10.64
C LYS A 988 13.57 -19.04 -9.60
N GLU A 989 13.54 -17.78 -9.17
CA GLU A 989 14.50 -17.24 -8.20
C GLU A 989 14.44 -18.03 -6.87
N TYR A 990 13.26 -18.21 -6.30
CA TYR A 990 13.10 -18.95 -5.04
C TYR A 990 13.46 -20.44 -5.16
N ILE A 991 12.98 -21.11 -6.22
CA ILE A 991 13.18 -22.56 -6.39
C ILE A 991 14.67 -22.85 -6.65
N SER A 992 15.31 -22.05 -7.50
CA SER A 992 16.74 -22.25 -7.82
C SER A 992 17.61 -22.03 -6.59
N GLU A 993 17.31 -20.99 -5.78
CA GLU A 993 18.05 -20.70 -4.54
C GLU A 993 17.89 -21.82 -3.49
N LYS A 994 16.67 -22.35 -3.31
CA LYS A 994 16.36 -23.25 -2.19
C LYS A 994 16.43 -24.75 -2.54
N TYR A 995 16.21 -25.11 -3.80
CA TYR A 995 16.01 -26.50 -4.23
C TYR A 995 16.82 -26.90 -5.46
N GLY A 996 17.57 -25.99 -6.09
CA GLY A 996 18.29 -26.25 -7.34
C GLY A 996 17.49 -25.85 -8.58
N GLU A 997 18.20 -25.47 -9.66
CA GLU A 997 17.57 -24.98 -10.90
C GLU A 997 16.79 -26.10 -11.63
N GLU A 998 17.21 -27.36 -11.48
CA GLU A 998 16.55 -28.55 -12.02
C GLU A 998 15.16 -28.81 -11.45
N MET A 999 14.87 -28.25 -10.27
CA MET A 999 13.56 -28.37 -9.62
C MET A 999 12.53 -27.39 -10.19
N PHE A 1000 12.95 -26.39 -10.97
CA PHE A 1000 12.06 -25.39 -11.58
C PHE A 1000 11.52 -25.85 -12.94
N VAL A 1001 10.21 -25.79 -13.11
CA VAL A 1001 9.52 -26.04 -14.38
C VAL A 1001 8.59 -24.86 -14.68
N PRO A 1002 8.90 -24.03 -15.71
CA PRO A 1002 8.10 -22.85 -16.02
C PRO A 1002 6.75 -23.26 -16.61
N ARG A 1003 5.65 -23.03 -15.87
CA ARG A 1003 4.28 -23.31 -16.36
C ARG A 1003 3.45 -22.03 -16.39
N GLU A 1004 2.89 -21.70 -17.56
CA GLU A 1004 1.95 -20.58 -17.69
C GLU A 1004 0.58 -20.88 -17.07
N TRP A 1005 0.18 -22.15 -17.08
CA TRP A 1005 -1.18 -22.61 -16.73
C TRP A 1005 -2.26 -22.02 -17.66
N MET A 1006 -3.53 -22.28 -17.35
CA MET A 1006 -4.66 -22.00 -18.25
C MET A 1006 -4.83 -20.49 -18.49
N LYS A 1007 -5.13 -20.08 -19.73
CA LYS A 1007 -5.19 -18.67 -20.15
C LYS A 1007 -6.55 -17.98 -19.97
N GLU A 1008 -7.62 -18.71 -19.66
CA GLU A 1008 -8.96 -18.12 -19.56
C GLU A 1008 -9.05 -17.10 -18.42
N GLY A 1009 -9.61 -15.91 -18.74
CA GLY A 1009 -9.76 -14.77 -17.83
C GLY A 1009 -8.68 -13.69 -17.99
N ALA A 1010 -9.08 -12.43 -17.82
CA ALA A 1010 -8.20 -11.25 -17.97
C ALA A 1010 -7.16 -11.08 -16.84
N HIS A 1011 -7.27 -11.85 -15.76
CA HIS A 1011 -6.46 -11.68 -14.55
C HIS A 1011 -5.40 -12.77 -14.36
N GLU A 1012 -4.44 -12.51 -13.48
CA GLU A 1012 -3.44 -13.48 -13.03
C GLU A 1012 -4.00 -14.34 -11.87
N CYS A 1013 -3.41 -15.51 -11.63
CA CYS A 1013 -3.67 -16.32 -10.44
C CYS A 1013 -3.28 -15.58 -9.13
N ILE A 1014 -3.75 -16.10 -8.00
CA ILE A 1014 -3.35 -15.68 -6.66
C ILE A 1014 -1.98 -16.26 -6.32
N ARG A 1015 -0.96 -15.40 -6.25
CA ARG A 1015 0.44 -15.77 -5.94
C ARG A 1015 1.14 -14.69 -5.10
N PRO A 1016 2.28 -15.02 -4.45
CA PRO A 1016 3.15 -14.03 -3.84
C PRO A 1016 3.72 -13.04 -4.88
N THR A 1017 3.98 -11.81 -4.43
CA THR A 1017 4.60 -10.75 -5.26
C THR A 1017 6.14 -10.76 -5.18
N ARG A 1018 6.71 -11.50 -4.23
CA ARG A 1018 8.16 -11.58 -4.00
C ARG A 1018 8.58 -13.03 -3.69
N PRO A 1019 9.84 -13.42 -3.97
CA PRO A 1019 10.36 -14.76 -3.70
C PRO A 1019 10.69 -14.94 -2.21
N ILE A 1020 9.73 -14.71 -1.32
CA ILE A 1020 9.93 -14.66 0.13
C ILE A 1020 8.90 -15.57 0.81
N ASP A 1021 9.35 -16.62 1.49
CA ASP A 1021 8.46 -17.48 2.26
C ASP A 1021 7.99 -16.83 3.58
N VAL A 1022 7.07 -17.48 4.31
CA VAL A 1022 6.46 -16.90 5.51
C VAL A 1022 7.46 -16.62 6.64
N ASP A 1023 8.53 -17.41 6.72
CA ASP A 1023 9.55 -17.30 7.75
C ASP A 1023 10.47 -16.12 7.44
N GLN A 1024 10.95 -16.04 6.19
CA GLN A 1024 11.70 -14.88 5.71
C GLN A 1024 10.88 -13.59 5.79
N LEU A 1025 9.59 -13.62 5.42
CA LEU A 1025 8.70 -12.47 5.53
C LEU A 1025 8.59 -11.99 6.98
N SER A 1026 8.39 -12.93 7.91
CA SER A 1026 8.31 -12.64 9.34
C SER A 1026 9.63 -12.05 9.86
N SER A 1027 10.75 -12.54 9.35
CA SER A 1027 12.09 -12.05 9.66
C SER A 1027 12.28 -10.60 9.18
N LEU A 1028 12.03 -10.31 7.91
CA LEU A 1028 12.20 -8.97 7.30
C LEU A 1028 11.32 -7.91 7.97
N ILE A 1029 10.10 -8.28 8.39
CA ILE A 1029 9.21 -7.39 9.14
C ILE A 1029 9.78 -7.12 10.55
N ARG A 1030 10.24 -8.16 11.26
CA ARG A 1030 10.86 -8.01 12.60
C ARG A 1030 12.13 -7.15 12.54
N GLU A 1031 12.87 -7.28 11.45
CA GLU A 1031 14.06 -6.47 11.17
C GLU A 1031 13.73 -5.05 10.70
N GLY A 1032 12.46 -4.72 10.45
CA GLY A 1032 12.05 -3.41 9.95
C GLY A 1032 12.61 -3.06 8.57
N VAL A 1033 13.13 -4.07 7.84
CA VAL A 1033 13.52 -3.98 6.43
C VAL A 1033 12.27 -3.83 5.59
N LEU A 1034 11.29 -4.71 5.80
CA LEU A 1034 9.95 -4.58 5.22
C LEU A 1034 9.01 -3.88 6.20
N ARG A 1035 8.48 -2.73 5.80
CA ARG A 1035 7.45 -2.00 6.55
C ARG A 1035 6.09 -2.23 5.92
N ILE A 1036 5.18 -2.82 6.69
CA ILE A 1036 3.81 -3.08 6.28
C ILE A 1036 2.86 -2.08 6.94
N ALA A 1037 1.82 -1.66 6.20
CA ALA A 1037 0.81 -0.71 6.67
C ALA A 1037 0.12 -1.18 7.95
N ARG A 1038 -0.05 -2.50 8.07
CA ARG A 1038 -0.77 -3.18 9.14
C ARG A 1038 0.00 -4.42 9.59
N PRO A 1039 0.08 -4.72 10.90
CA PRO A 1039 0.70 -5.95 11.38
C PRO A 1039 0.00 -7.21 10.88
N LEU A 1040 0.78 -8.20 10.43
CA LEU A 1040 0.25 -9.53 10.05
C LEU A 1040 -0.15 -10.33 11.29
N THR A 1041 -1.40 -10.78 11.35
CA THR A 1041 -1.86 -11.74 12.36
C THR A 1041 -1.39 -13.16 12.03
N ARG A 1042 -1.52 -14.10 12.98
CA ARG A 1042 -1.20 -15.52 12.75
C ARG A 1042 -1.98 -16.10 11.56
N ARG A 1043 -3.25 -15.70 11.37
CA ARG A 1043 -4.08 -16.17 10.27
C ARG A 1043 -3.60 -15.63 8.92
N HIS A 1044 -3.16 -14.37 8.84
CA HIS A 1044 -2.54 -13.82 7.62
C HIS A 1044 -1.31 -14.63 7.22
N ARG A 1045 -0.41 -14.91 8.16
CA ARG A 1045 0.81 -15.70 7.89
C ARG A 1045 0.49 -17.10 7.37
N ARG A 1046 -0.50 -17.77 7.96
CA ARG A 1046 -0.94 -19.10 7.51
C ARG A 1046 -1.57 -19.08 6.13
N LEU A 1047 -2.38 -18.06 5.81
CA LEU A 1047 -2.95 -17.91 4.46
C LEU A 1047 -1.86 -17.61 3.44
N TYR A 1048 -0.94 -16.70 3.76
CA TYR A 1048 0.21 -16.38 2.92
C TYR A 1048 1.07 -17.62 2.65
N ASP A 1049 1.40 -18.39 3.69
CA ASP A 1049 2.17 -19.64 3.56
C ASP A 1049 1.47 -20.66 2.65
N LEU A 1050 0.15 -20.81 2.78
CA LEU A 1050 -0.64 -21.68 1.91
C LEU A 1050 -0.57 -21.23 0.45
N ILE A 1051 -0.78 -19.93 0.18
CA ILE A 1051 -0.67 -19.34 -1.16
C ILE A 1051 0.73 -19.53 -1.73
N PHE A 1052 1.75 -19.24 -0.92
CA PHE A 1052 3.15 -19.35 -1.29
C PHE A 1052 3.51 -20.78 -1.70
N ARG A 1053 3.22 -21.76 -0.84
CA ARG A 1053 3.53 -23.17 -1.10
C ARG A 1053 2.80 -23.69 -2.33
N ARG A 1054 1.51 -23.36 -2.49
CA ARG A 1054 0.74 -23.76 -3.67
C ARG A 1054 1.32 -23.19 -4.96
N PHE A 1055 1.68 -21.91 -4.96
CA PHE A 1055 2.27 -21.25 -6.11
C PHE A 1055 3.64 -21.84 -6.47
N ILE A 1056 4.54 -21.98 -5.50
CA ILE A 1056 5.86 -22.58 -5.72
C ILE A 1056 5.73 -24.02 -6.24
N ALA A 1057 4.89 -24.84 -5.61
CA ALA A 1057 4.62 -26.21 -6.07
C ALA A 1057 4.14 -26.25 -7.54
N SER A 1058 3.26 -25.32 -7.96
CA SER A 1058 2.76 -25.23 -9.34
C SER A 1058 3.87 -25.01 -10.39
N GLN A 1059 5.04 -24.54 -9.98
CA GLN A 1059 6.21 -24.26 -10.82
C GLN A 1059 7.37 -25.24 -10.55
N MET A 1060 7.14 -26.32 -9.80
CA MET A 1060 8.16 -27.35 -9.50
C MET A 1060 8.02 -28.61 -10.35
N ALA A 1061 9.07 -29.42 -10.41
CA ALA A 1061 9.04 -30.74 -11.07
C ALA A 1061 7.91 -31.66 -10.53
N PRO A 1062 7.28 -32.50 -11.38
CA PRO A 1062 6.31 -33.50 -10.94
C PRO A 1062 6.89 -34.50 -9.93
N ALA A 1063 6.02 -35.06 -9.09
CA ALA A 1063 6.38 -36.16 -8.19
C ALA A 1063 6.25 -37.51 -8.91
N LYS A 1064 7.10 -38.48 -8.57
CA LYS A 1064 6.96 -39.88 -9.02
C LYS A 1064 6.59 -40.76 -7.83
N LEU A 1065 5.47 -41.45 -7.93
CA LEU A 1065 4.85 -42.24 -6.86
C LEU A 1065 4.61 -43.68 -7.33
N ILE A 1066 4.55 -44.62 -6.39
CA ILE A 1066 4.02 -45.96 -6.61
C ILE A 1066 2.57 -45.96 -6.15
N GLN A 1067 1.64 -46.26 -7.06
CA GLN A 1067 0.23 -46.49 -6.74
C GLN A 1067 -0.05 -47.99 -6.77
N GLU A 1068 -0.63 -48.51 -5.69
CA GLU A 1068 -1.00 -49.92 -5.57
C GLU A 1068 -2.50 -50.05 -5.30
N GLU A 1069 -3.08 -51.12 -5.86
CA GLU A 1069 -4.47 -51.53 -5.62
C GLU A 1069 -4.46 -52.94 -5.02
N TYR A 1070 -5.29 -53.17 -4.00
CA TYR A 1070 -5.46 -54.42 -3.29
C TYR A 1070 -6.94 -54.81 -3.29
N LEU A 1071 -7.22 -56.09 -3.51
CA LEU A 1071 -8.51 -56.71 -3.32
C LEU A 1071 -8.57 -57.29 -1.91
N VAL A 1072 -9.49 -56.78 -1.10
CA VAL A 1072 -9.83 -57.31 0.21
C VAL A 1072 -11.02 -58.24 0.06
N LYS A 1073 -10.87 -59.52 0.42
CA LYS A 1073 -11.96 -60.51 0.46
C LYS A 1073 -12.30 -60.86 1.91
N LEU A 1074 -13.58 -60.84 2.25
CA LEU A 1074 -14.17 -61.20 3.54
C LEU A 1074 -15.35 -62.13 3.25
N GLY A 1075 -15.15 -63.44 3.33
CA GLY A 1075 -16.13 -64.42 2.83
C GLY A 1075 -16.51 -64.13 1.37
N ASP A 1076 -17.81 -64.02 1.08
CA ASP A 1076 -18.34 -63.69 -0.25
C ASP A 1076 -18.24 -62.19 -0.61
N TYR A 1077 -17.89 -61.34 0.35
CA TYR A 1077 -17.77 -59.91 0.14
C TYR A 1077 -16.35 -59.56 -0.33
N SER A 1078 -16.25 -58.73 -1.36
CA SER A 1078 -14.95 -58.21 -1.79
C SER A 1078 -14.99 -56.71 -2.04
N ARG A 1079 -13.86 -56.05 -1.80
CA ARG A 1079 -13.70 -54.61 -2.04
C ARG A 1079 -12.28 -54.29 -2.48
N LYS A 1080 -12.16 -53.44 -3.50
CA LYS A 1080 -10.88 -52.86 -3.89
C LYS A 1080 -10.53 -51.67 -3.00
N ILE A 1081 -9.29 -51.63 -2.53
CA ILE A 1081 -8.68 -50.49 -1.86
C ILE A 1081 -7.41 -50.11 -2.61
N GLY A 1082 -7.13 -48.82 -2.76
CA GLY A 1082 -5.96 -48.39 -3.51
C GLY A 1082 -5.51 -46.99 -3.12
N GLY A 1083 -4.24 -46.70 -3.38
CA GLY A 1083 -3.60 -45.44 -3.04
C GLY A 1083 -2.10 -45.45 -3.26
N TYR A 1084 -1.45 -44.34 -2.93
CA TYR A 1084 -0.01 -44.21 -3.07
C TYR A 1084 0.71 -44.88 -1.90
N THR A 1085 1.67 -45.76 -2.16
CA THR A 1085 2.40 -46.50 -1.09
C THR A 1085 3.83 -46.00 -0.90
N LYS A 1086 4.47 -45.49 -1.97
CA LYS A 1086 5.85 -45.03 -1.92
C LYS A 1086 6.08 -43.79 -2.80
N VAL A 1087 6.95 -42.90 -2.34
CA VAL A 1087 7.48 -41.78 -3.15
C VAL A 1087 8.83 -42.19 -3.74
N GLU A 1088 8.95 -42.22 -5.07
CA GLU A 1088 10.23 -42.45 -5.76
C GLU A 1088 11.00 -41.15 -5.97
N LYS A 1089 10.29 -40.07 -6.36
CA LYS A 1089 10.84 -38.71 -6.44
C LYS A 1089 9.83 -37.73 -5.88
N GLU A 1090 10.24 -36.91 -4.92
CA GLU A 1090 9.32 -36.01 -4.22
C GLU A 1090 8.77 -34.91 -5.12
N GLY A 1091 9.59 -34.34 -6.02
CA GLY A 1091 9.18 -33.21 -6.86
C GLY A 1091 8.57 -32.08 -6.02
N PHE A 1092 7.39 -31.60 -6.42
CA PHE A 1092 6.63 -30.58 -5.69
C PHE A 1092 6.17 -30.99 -4.28
N LEU A 1093 6.10 -32.29 -3.95
CA LEU A 1093 5.63 -32.77 -2.63
C LEU A 1093 6.56 -32.33 -1.48
N LYS A 1094 7.82 -31.98 -1.80
CA LYS A 1094 8.78 -31.40 -0.85
C LYS A 1094 8.30 -30.08 -0.24
N VAL A 1095 7.51 -29.29 -1.00
CA VAL A 1095 6.96 -28.00 -0.55
C VAL A 1095 5.48 -28.12 -0.16
N TYR A 1096 4.74 -28.95 -0.88
CA TYR A 1096 3.30 -29.09 -0.75
C TYR A 1096 2.90 -30.57 -0.62
N PRO A 1097 2.98 -31.15 0.59
CA PRO A 1097 2.73 -32.58 0.83
C PRO A 1097 1.22 -32.88 0.83
N SER A 1098 0.63 -32.92 -0.37
CA SER A 1098 -0.81 -33.13 -0.57
C SER A 1098 -1.22 -34.60 -0.63
N VAL A 1099 -0.27 -35.52 -0.54
CA VAL A 1099 -0.49 -36.96 -0.65
C VAL A 1099 -0.30 -37.62 0.71
N LYS A 1100 -1.28 -38.41 1.14
CA LYS A 1100 -1.14 -39.33 2.27
C LYS A 1100 -0.81 -40.72 1.73
N LEU A 1101 0.33 -41.27 2.14
CA LEU A 1101 0.70 -42.63 1.77
C LEU A 1101 -0.16 -43.63 2.53
N LEU A 1102 -0.57 -44.69 1.84
CA LEU A 1102 -1.07 -45.89 2.48
C LEU A 1102 0.08 -46.57 3.26
N PRO A 1103 -0.20 -47.13 4.44
CA PRO A 1103 0.78 -47.99 5.10
C PRO A 1103 1.14 -49.16 4.19
N TYR A 1104 2.36 -49.69 4.32
CA TYR A 1104 2.76 -50.88 3.57
C TYR A 1104 1.81 -52.03 3.88
N LEU A 1105 1.22 -52.61 2.83
CA LEU A 1105 0.29 -53.73 2.93
C LEU A 1105 0.99 -55.00 2.42
N LYS A 1106 1.23 -55.95 3.34
CA LYS A 1106 1.72 -57.27 2.98
C LYS A 1106 0.55 -58.12 2.49
N GLU A 1107 0.74 -58.89 1.43
CA GLU A 1107 -0.28 -59.85 1.00
C GLU A 1107 -0.38 -61.00 2.00
N GLY A 1108 -1.58 -61.57 2.12
CA GLY A 1108 -1.83 -62.71 2.99
C GLY A 1108 -3.17 -62.64 3.69
N GLU A 1109 -3.29 -63.47 4.72
CA GLU A 1109 -4.49 -63.61 5.52
C GLU A 1109 -4.39 -62.83 6.82
N TYR A 1110 -5.46 -62.13 7.17
CA TYR A 1110 -5.57 -61.32 8.37
C TYR A 1110 -6.79 -61.72 9.17
N SER A 1111 -6.62 -61.86 10.48
CA SER A 1111 -7.73 -62.02 11.41
C SER A 1111 -8.40 -60.67 11.69
N ILE A 1112 -9.68 -60.72 12.08
CA ILE A 1112 -10.48 -59.53 12.36
C ILE A 1112 -10.35 -59.18 13.84
N ILE A 1113 -9.85 -57.97 14.14
CA ILE A 1113 -9.78 -57.44 15.51
C ILE A 1113 -11.15 -56.94 15.96
N ASN A 1114 -11.86 -56.22 15.08
CA ASN A 1114 -13.08 -55.53 15.45
C ASN A 1114 -13.97 -55.28 14.23
N ILE A 1115 -15.28 -55.35 14.42
CA ILE A 1115 -16.28 -54.97 13.42
C ILE A 1115 -17.23 -53.95 14.04
N LYS A 1116 -17.30 -52.77 13.42
CA LYS A 1116 -18.22 -51.71 13.83
C LYS A 1116 -19.17 -51.38 12.68
N ALA A 1117 -20.43 -51.81 12.79
CA ALA A 1117 -21.46 -51.32 11.88
C ALA A 1117 -21.97 -49.94 12.33
N VAL A 1118 -21.96 -48.96 11.43
CA VAL A 1118 -22.46 -47.60 11.68
C VAL A 1118 -23.40 -47.22 10.55
N LYS A 1119 -24.57 -46.68 10.89
CA LYS A 1119 -25.48 -46.10 9.89
C LYS A 1119 -24.97 -44.71 9.55
N ILE A 1120 -24.47 -44.52 8.34
CA ILE A 1120 -23.87 -43.26 7.89
C ILE A 1120 -24.56 -42.85 6.58
N ALA A 1121 -24.81 -41.55 6.42
CA ALA A 1121 -25.22 -41.00 5.14
C ALA A 1121 -24.05 -41.05 4.15
N THR A 1122 -24.25 -41.72 3.02
CA THR A 1122 -23.22 -41.83 1.98
C THR A 1122 -23.00 -40.52 1.22
N THR A 1123 -24.01 -39.63 1.20
CA THR A 1123 -23.91 -38.29 0.63
C THR A 1123 -23.57 -37.27 1.74
N PRO A 1124 -22.37 -36.65 1.76
CA PRO A 1124 -22.03 -35.64 2.77
C PRO A 1124 -22.73 -34.30 2.49
N LEU A 1125 -23.10 -33.59 3.56
CA LEU A 1125 -23.60 -32.21 3.49
C LEU A 1125 -22.50 -31.26 2.99
N TYR A 1126 -22.92 -30.13 2.42
CA TYR A 1126 -21.99 -29.11 1.95
C TYR A 1126 -21.38 -28.30 3.10
N THR A 1127 -20.11 -27.93 2.93
CA THR A 1127 -19.48 -26.82 3.66
C THR A 1127 -19.64 -25.53 2.86
N GLN A 1128 -19.30 -24.37 3.46
CA GLN A 1128 -19.23 -23.09 2.73
C GLN A 1128 -18.32 -23.19 1.48
N ALA A 1129 -17.21 -23.91 1.59
CA ALA A 1129 -16.28 -24.14 0.49
C ALA A 1129 -16.91 -24.97 -0.65
N ASP A 1130 -17.65 -26.02 -0.32
CA ASP A 1130 -18.30 -26.87 -1.34
C ASP A 1130 -19.35 -26.08 -2.12
N VAL A 1131 -20.10 -25.21 -1.44
CA VAL A 1131 -21.06 -24.32 -2.10
C VAL A 1131 -20.38 -23.37 -3.07
N ILE A 1132 -19.26 -22.74 -2.68
CA ILE A 1132 -18.53 -21.81 -3.57
C ILE A 1132 -17.96 -22.54 -4.80
N ARG A 1133 -17.44 -23.76 -4.62
CA ARG A 1133 -16.99 -24.57 -5.76
C ARG A 1133 -18.16 -24.86 -6.70
N LEU A 1134 -19.31 -25.25 -6.15
CA LEU A 1134 -20.52 -25.52 -6.94
C LEU A 1134 -21.03 -24.27 -7.68
N MET A 1135 -20.96 -23.10 -7.03
CA MET A 1135 -21.26 -21.81 -7.64
C MET A 1135 -20.40 -21.57 -8.89
N LYS A 1136 -19.09 -21.78 -8.80
CA LYS A 1136 -18.18 -21.65 -9.95
C LYS A 1136 -18.48 -22.69 -11.04
N GLU A 1137 -18.61 -23.96 -10.67
CA GLU A 1137 -18.90 -25.06 -11.61
C GLU A 1137 -20.21 -24.83 -12.39
N ARG A 1138 -21.22 -24.22 -11.74
CA ARG A 1138 -22.51 -23.91 -12.37
C ARG A 1138 -22.58 -22.51 -13.01
N GLY A 1139 -21.50 -21.73 -12.99
CA GLY A 1139 -21.45 -20.39 -13.55
C GLY A 1139 -22.38 -19.39 -12.83
N ILE A 1140 -22.50 -19.52 -11.51
CA ILE A 1140 -23.39 -18.70 -10.68
C ILE A 1140 -22.58 -17.82 -9.73
N GLY A 1141 -22.73 -16.51 -9.89
CA GLY A 1141 -21.96 -15.52 -9.16
C GLY A 1141 -20.55 -15.32 -9.71
N ARG A 1142 -19.78 -14.50 -9.00
CA ARG A 1142 -18.40 -14.10 -9.35
C ARG A 1142 -17.54 -14.06 -8.07
N PRO A 1143 -16.18 -14.07 -8.16
CA PRO A 1143 -15.27 -13.94 -7.02
C PRO A 1143 -15.61 -12.84 -6.01
N SER A 1144 -16.15 -11.71 -6.48
CA SER A 1144 -16.59 -10.58 -5.64
C SER A 1144 -17.83 -10.88 -4.78
N THR A 1145 -18.60 -11.93 -5.11
CA THR A 1145 -19.92 -12.20 -4.51
C THR A 1145 -20.04 -13.53 -3.78
N TYR A 1146 -19.19 -14.52 -4.06
CA TYR A 1146 -19.26 -15.85 -3.45
C TYR A 1146 -19.41 -15.81 -1.92
N ALA A 1147 -18.49 -15.12 -1.23
CA ALA A 1147 -18.51 -15.04 0.23
C ALA A 1147 -19.74 -14.27 0.77
N LYS A 1148 -20.16 -13.20 0.06
CA LYS A 1148 -21.30 -12.35 0.45
C LYS A 1148 -22.62 -13.11 0.38
N ILE A 1149 -22.79 -13.96 -0.62
CA ILE A 1149 -24.00 -14.78 -0.81
C ILE A 1149 -24.14 -15.79 0.33
N VAL A 1150 -23.09 -16.57 0.61
CA VAL A 1150 -23.11 -17.56 1.71
C VAL A 1150 -23.35 -16.87 3.06
N LYS A 1151 -22.73 -15.71 3.28
CA LYS A 1151 -22.93 -14.91 4.49
C LYS A 1151 -24.37 -14.42 4.63
N THR A 1152 -24.99 -13.97 3.54
CA THR A 1152 -26.39 -13.50 3.55
C THR A 1152 -27.34 -14.63 3.97
N LEU A 1153 -27.14 -15.86 3.48
CA LEU A 1153 -27.95 -17.01 3.89
C LEU A 1153 -27.84 -17.32 5.39
N LEU A 1154 -26.64 -17.17 5.96
CA LEU A 1154 -26.37 -17.35 7.39
C LEU A 1154 -27.00 -16.21 8.22
N ASP A 1155 -26.77 -14.95 7.84
CA ASP A 1155 -27.23 -13.76 8.56
C ASP A 1155 -28.77 -13.66 8.56
N ARG A 1156 -29.44 -14.12 7.49
CA ARG A 1156 -30.91 -14.19 7.39
C ARG A 1156 -31.52 -15.39 8.12
N GLY A 1157 -30.68 -16.30 8.63
CA GLY A 1157 -31.11 -17.51 9.33
C GLY A 1157 -31.77 -18.55 8.43
N TYR A 1158 -31.50 -18.54 7.12
CA TYR A 1158 -31.98 -19.58 6.19
C TYR A 1158 -31.17 -20.86 6.30
N VAL A 1159 -29.89 -20.73 6.64
CA VAL A 1159 -28.99 -21.85 6.92
C VAL A 1159 -28.23 -21.57 8.20
N PHE A 1160 -27.80 -22.61 8.89
CA PHE A 1160 -26.86 -22.50 10.00
C PHE A 1160 -25.69 -23.45 9.81
N GLU A 1161 -24.60 -23.16 10.51
CA GLU A 1161 -23.38 -23.93 10.44
C GLU A 1161 -23.22 -24.81 11.69
N SER A 1162 -23.04 -26.12 11.48
CA SER A 1162 -22.81 -27.06 12.58
C SER A 1162 -21.50 -26.76 13.34
N LYS A 1163 -21.57 -26.74 14.68
CA LYS A 1163 -20.46 -26.32 15.56
C LYS A 1163 -19.15 -27.11 15.35
N LYS A 1164 -19.23 -28.43 15.17
CA LYS A 1164 -18.06 -29.32 15.08
C LYS A 1164 -17.46 -29.45 13.68
N ARG A 1165 -18.30 -29.65 12.66
CA ARG A 1165 -17.86 -30.00 11.30
C ARG A 1165 -18.04 -28.90 10.27
N LYS A 1166 -18.64 -27.76 10.67
CA LYS A 1166 -18.80 -26.60 9.79
C LYS A 1166 -19.60 -26.90 8.51
N LEU A 1167 -20.50 -27.88 8.61
CA LEU A 1167 -21.46 -28.26 7.57
C LEU A 1167 -22.66 -27.31 7.62
N LEU A 1168 -23.15 -26.92 6.44
CA LEU A 1168 -24.34 -26.10 6.24
C LEU A 1168 -25.59 -26.97 6.32
N ILE A 1169 -26.56 -26.50 7.11
CA ILE A 1169 -27.84 -27.17 7.32
C ILE A 1169 -28.94 -26.13 7.11
N PRO A 1170 -29.96 -26.39 6.27
CA PRO A 1170 -31.07 -25.47 6.10
C PRO A 1170 -31.94 -25.42 7.36
N THR A 1171 -32.53 -24.26 7.64
CA THR A 1171 -33.53 -24.11 8.70
C THR A 1171 -34.94 -24.35 8.15
N LYS A 1172 -35.92 -24.61 9.03
CA LYS A 1172 -37.34 -24.68 8.64
C LYS A 1172 -37.78 -23.42 7.88
N LYS A 1173 -37.40 -22.26 8.43
CA LYS A 1173 -37.59 -20.93 7.82
C LYS A 1173 -36.98 -20.86 6.42
N GLY A 1174 -35.75 -21.32 6.22
CA GLY A 1174 -35.10 -21.34 4.90
C GLY A 1174 -35.82 -22.22 3.89
N ILE A 1175 -36.30 -23.40 4.32
CA ILE A 1175 -37.06 -24.33 3.46
C ILE A 1175 -38.38 -23.70 3.02
N GLU A 1176 -39.15 -23.13 3.96
CA GLU A 1176 -40.43 -22.48 3.66
C GLU A 1176 -40.26 -21.29 2.70
N VAL A 1177 -39.24 -20.46 2.93
CA VAL A 1177 -38.91 -19.34 2.03
C VAL A 1177 -38.52 -19.83 0.64
N TYR A 1178 -37.68 -20.87 0.54
CA TYR A 1178 -37.27 -21.44 -0.74
C TYR A 1178 -38.46 -22.01 -1.52
N ASN A 1179 -39.34 -22.77 -0.85
CA ASN A 1179 -40.52 -23.38 -1.48
C ASN A 1179 -41.46 -22.29 -2.00
N TYR A 1180 -41.80 -21.31 -1.16
CA TYR A 1180 -42.64 -20.18 -1.56
C TYR A 1180 -42.09 -19.45 -2.81
N LEU A 1181 -40.80 -19.12 -2.81
CA LEU A 1181 -40.19 -18.44 -3.94
C LEU A 1181 -40.11 -19.33 -5.19
N SER A 1182 -39.80 -20.61 -5.03
CA SER A 1182 -39.63 -21.56 -6.13
C SER A 1182 -40.97 -21.92 -6.79
N GLU A 1183 -42.07 -21.92 -6.05
CA GLU A 1183 -43.41 -22.16 -6.59
C GLU A 1183 -43.95 -20.93 -7.35
N ASN A 1184 -43.72 -19.73 -6.82
CA ASN A 1184 -44.36 -18.51 -7.31
C ASN A 1184 -43.49 -17.66 -8.25
N TYR A 1185 -42.17 -17.74 -8.15
CA TYR A 1185 -41.23 -16.81 -8.81
C TYR A 1185 -40.03 -17.49 -9.48
N LYS A 1186 -40.09 -18.81 -9.74
CA LYS A 1186 -38.97 -19.63 -10.26
C LYS A 1186 -38.19 -18.99 -11.41
N ALA A 1187 -38.89 -18.37 -12.36
CA ALA A 1187 -38.27 -17.76 -13.53
C ALA A 1187 -37.26 -16.67 -13.16
N LEU A 1188 -37.57 -15.85 -12.14
CA LEU A 1188 -36.74 -14.72 -11.70
C LEU A 1188 -35.54 -15.13 -10.83
N ILE A 1189 -35.60 -16.32 -10.23
CA ILE A 1189 -34.64 -16.79 -9.23
C ILE A 1189 -34.04 -18.16 -9.56
N SER A 1190 -34.00 -18.50 -10.86
CA SER A 1190 -33.41 -19.75 -11.34
C SER A 1190 -31.92 -19.61 -11.64
N GLU A 1191 -31.22 -20.74 -11.69
CA GLU A 1191 -29.86 -20.82 -12.23
C GLU A 1191 -29.78 -20.31 -13.67
N LYS A 1192 -30.80 -20.62 -14.49
CA LYS A 1192 -30.88 -20.18 -15.88
C LYS A 1192 -30.95 -18.66 -15.97
N ARG A 1193 -31.82 -18.02 -15.18
CA ARG A 1193 -31.90 -16.55 -15.09
C ARG A 1193 -30.57 -15.96 -14.65
N THR A 1194 -29.93 -16.58 -13.66
CA THR A 1194 -28.63 -16.12 -13.17
C THR A 1194 -27.60 -16.06 -14.29
N ARG A 1195 -27.51 -17.12 -15.11
CA ARG A 1195 -26.59 -17.19 -16.25
C ARG A 1195 -26.91 -16.20 -17.37
N ILE A 1196 -28.20 -15.98 -17.68
CA ILE A 1196 -28.62 -14.99 -18.69
C ILE A 1196 -28.10 -13.61 -18.32
N VAL A 1197 -28.26 -13.22 -17.05
CA VAL A 1197 -27.81 -11.91 -16.57
C VAL A 1197 -26.30 -11.76 -16.68
N GLU A 1198 -25.54 -12.75 -16.21
CA GLU A 1198 -24.08 -12.70 -16.30
C GLU A 1198 -23.61 -12.64 -17.76
N ALA A 1199 -24.23 -13.41 -18.67
CA ALA A 1199 -23.92 -13.35 -20.10
C ALA A 1199 -24.26 -11.98 -20.71
N LYS A 1200 -25.41 -11.40 -20.37
CA LYS A 1200 -25.78 -10.05 -20.81
C LYS A 1200 -24.84 -8.98 -20.28
N MET A 1201 -24.36 -9.12 -19.05
CA MET A 1201 -23.33 -8.24 -18.53
C MET A 1201 -22.02 -8.38 -19.29
N ASP A 1202 -21.58 -9.61 -19.59
CA ASP A 1202 -20.35 -9.86 -20.36
C ASP A 1202 -20.50 -9.26 -21.79
N GLU A 1203 -21.67 -9.38 -22.42
CA GLU A 1203 -21.99 -8.71 -23.69
C GLU A 1203 -21.89 -7.17 -23.60
N VAL A 1204 -22.38 -6.57 -22.51
CA VAL A 1204 -22.27 -5.12 -22.28
C VAL A 1204 -20.82 -4.71 -22.04
N GLU A 1205 -20.07 -5.46 -21.24
CA GLU A 1205 -18.65 -5.22 -20.96
C GLU A 1205 -17.80 -5.23 -22.24
N GLU A 1206 -18.06 -6.17 -23.15
CA GLU A 1206 -17.41 -6.28 -24.46
C GLU A 1206 -17.92 -5.25 -25.48
N GLY A 1207 -18.95 -4.45 -25.13
CA GLY A 1207 -19.58 -3.48 -26.02
C GLY A 1207 -20.43 -4.09 -27.13
N LYS A 1208 -20.83 -5.35 -26.99
CA LYS A 1208 -21.71 -6.08 -27.93
C LYS A 1208 -23.19 -5.80 -27.70
N ALA A 1209 -23.57 -5.37 -26.50
CA ALA A 1209 -24.94 -5.00 -26.14
C ALA A 1209 -24.99 -3.63 -25.48
N ASP A 1210 -26.06 -2.88 -25.74
CA ASP A 1210 -26.34 -1.62 -25.06
C ASP A 1210 -27.00 -1.87 -23.70
N TYR A 1211 -26.52 -1.17 -22.66
CA TYR A 1211 -26.96 -1.41 -21.29
C TYR A 1211 -28.41 -0.96 -21.04
N GLN A 1212 -28.90 0.07 -21.74
CA GLN A 1212 -30.29 0.55 -21.62
C GLN A 1212 -31.26 -0.48 -22.19
N GLN A 1213 -30.91 -1.08 -23.34
CA GLN A 1213 -31.72 -2.16 -23.94
C GLN A 1213 -31.79 -3.40 -23.05
N VAL A 1214 -30.67 -3.79 -22.44
CA VAL A 1214 -30.65 -4.90 -21.47
C VAL A 1214 -31.52 -4.59 -20.24
N LEU A 1215 -31.46 -3.36 -19.72
CA LEU A 1215 -32.33 -2.93 -18.62
C LEU A 1215 -33.81 -2.93 -19.03
N LEU A 1216 -34.14 -2.54 -20.26
CA LEU A 1216 -35.50 -2.57 -20.80
C LEU A 1216 -36.05 -4.00 -20.85
N GLU A 1217 -35.25 -4.94 -21.37
CA GLU A 1217 -35.57 -6.37 -21.41
C GLU A 1217 -35.91 -6.87 -19.99
N PHE A 1218 -35.02 -6.61 -19.03
CA PHE A 1218 -35.19 -7.07 -17.65
C PHE A 1218 -36.37 -6.41 -16.93
N TYR A 1219 -36.59 -5.12 -17.16
CA TYR A 1219 -37.73 -4.40 -16.60
C TYR A 1219 -39.06 -4.95 -17.12
N ASN A 1220 -39.16 -5.19 -18.43
CA ASN A 1220 -40.37 -5.74 -19.05
C ASN A 1220 -40.67 -7.15 -18.57
N GLU A 1221 -39.64 -7.98 -18.34
CA GLU A 1221 -39.82 -9.30 -17.73
C GLU A 1221 -40.34 -9.19 -16.29
N LEU A 1222 -39.74 -8.33 -15.47
CA LEU A 1222 -40.17 -8.14 -14.09
C LEU A 1222 -41.60 -7.61 -13.99
N LYS A 1223 -42.01 -6.68 -14.87
CA LYS A 1223 -43.36 -6.11 -14.90
C LYS A 1223 -44.45 -7.16 -15.09
N LYS A 1224 -44.17 -8.24 -15.84
CA LYS A 1224 -45.11 -9.37 -16.02
C LYS A 1224 -45.43 -10.05 -14.69
N TYR A 1225 -44.48 -10.12 -13.76
CA TYR A 1225 -44.66 -10.71 -12.43
C TYR A 1225 -45.28 -9.73 -11.43
N ILE A 1226 -45.09 -8.42 -11.62
CA ILE A 1226 -45.70 -7.38 -10.78
C ILE A 1226 -47.20 -7.27 -11.07
N ASN A 1227 -47.58 -7.21 -12.35
CA ASN A 1227 -48.97 -6.96 -12.77
C ASN A 1227 -49.91 -8.18 -12.63
N HIS A 1228 -49.40 -9.40 -12.61
CA HIS A 1228 -50.24 -10.62 -12.52
C HIS A 1228 -50.87 -10.84 -11.12
N ILE A 1229 -50.56 -10.00 -10.14
CA ILE A 1229 -50.82 -10.26 -8.71
C ILE A 1229 -52.00 -9.47 -8.14
N GLU A 1230 -52.39 -8.32 -8.71
CA GLU A 1230 -53.58 -7.59 -8.24
C GLU A 1230 -54.87 -8.42 -8.39
N THR A 1231 -54.93 -9.32 -9.38
CA THR A 1231 -56.06 -10.21 -9.63
C THR A 1231 -56.13 -11.46 -8.75
N ARG A 1232 -55.09 -11.80 -7.95
CA ARG A 1232 -55.09 -13.03 -7.12
C ARG A 1232 -55.21 -12.79 -5.61
N THR A 1233 -55.06 -11.55 -5.14
CA THR A 1233 -55.12 -11.19 -3.71
C THR A 1233 -56.53 -11.21 -3.07
N LEU A 1234 -57.56 -11.71 -3.77
CA LEU A 1234 -58.94 -11.80 -3.28
C LEU A 1234 -59.40 -13.21 -2.86
N LYS A 1235 -58.50 -14.17 -2.62
CA LYS A 1235 -58.90 -15.48 -2.05
C LYS A 1235 -58.26 -15.76 -0.69
N THR A 1236 -59.00 -15.33 0.33
CA THR A 1236 -59.22 -15.89 1.69
C THR A 1236 -58.03 -16.18 2.62
N PRO A 1237 -58.09 -15.74 3.91
CA PRO A 1237 -57.13 -16.12 4.94
C PRO A 1237 -57.38 -17.55 5.43
N VAL A 1238 -56.30 -18.30 5.65
CA VAL A 1238 -56.33 -19.61 6.29
C VAL A 1238 -56.39 -19.43 7.81
N SER A 1239 -57.34 -20.16 8.39
CA SER A 1239 -57.74 -20.30 9.78
C SER A 1239 -56.60 -20.34 10.81
N GLU A 1240 -56.85 -19.61 11.91
CA GLU A 1240 -56.21 -19.77 13.21
C GLU A 1240 -56.21 -21.24 13.66
N SER A 1241 -55.14 -21.67 14.31
CA SER A 1241 -55.14 -22.84 15.18
C SER A 1241 -54.36 -22.52 16.47
N PRO A 1242 -54.77 -23.12 17.60
CA PRO A 1242 -54.65 -22.55 18.94
C PRO A 1242 -53.35 -22.92 19.65
N GLY A 1243 -53.06 -22.17 20.71
CA GLY A 1243 -51.80 -22.19 21.46
C GLY A 1243 -51.38 -23.55 22.04
N GLY A 1244 -50.05 -23.68 22.20
CA GLY A 1244 -49.33 -24.78 22.85
C GLY A 1244 -47.83 -24.55 22.76
#